data_AF-V5G349-F1
#
_entry.id   AF-V5G349-F1
#
_cell.length_a   1.000
_cell.length_b   1.000
_cell.length_c   1.000
_cell.angle_alpha   90.00
_cell.angle_beta   90.00
_cell.angle_gamma   90.00
#
_symmetry.space_group_name_H-M   'P 1'
#
loop_
_entity.id
_entity.type
_entity.pdbx_description
1 polymer ?
#
loop_
_entity_poly.entity_id
_entity_poly.type
_entity_poly.pdbx_seq_one_letter_code
_entity_poly.pdbx_strand_id
1 'polypeptide(L)'
;MDSQEKYYNLGDFHRRVTTNNDDAQLWFDRGLVWTYGFNHEEASECFKRAISLDPTCAMAYWGLAYSLGPNYNKPWSVFDDVEREKTIKSTHEAAVAAQEHAQRASPAEQLLIRAVQFRYQKDDKGVDLSIWNAQYADAMKTAYARFPDDIDIAALYADALMNLTPWELWDIRTGKPAEGALTLEVKEVLEHALSLEGGLKHPGILHLYIHLMEMSGTPEKALSVADHLRRLVPDAGHLNHMPSHIDVLCGHYQQAIVSNTDAILADQKFLSRKGAINFYTLYRAHDYHFRLYAAMFAGKYGVAWDTIVQLETSIPEDLLRVESPPMADWLEGFLGMRVHGLIRFGRWQEILNLDFPEDQNLYCSTTAMLHYGRGVAYAVTGDIENAEKEQAMFSSAVKLVPPSRTVFNNTCLDVLHIAEEMLAGELDYRKANFESAFDHLRTAISRSDSLPYDEPWGWMQPPRHAYGALLLEQDRVEEAEVVYAADLGYNDTLPRALQHPNNRRIVCTPRAANLSANFDIESEIVTPISHDAQRARPNKTDKMALAKKHVPIVKKRTKRFFRHQSDRFARVDPSWRKPKGIDNCVRRRFKGTIPMPSIGYGSNKKTRHMMPSGHKAFLVHNPKDVELLLMHNRTYAAEIASAVSSRKRVDIIAKAKALGVKVTNPKGRVQTEA
;
A
#
# COMPACT_ATOMS: atom_id res chain seq x y z
N MET A 1 -6.73 -34.01 -26.04
CA MET A 1 -7.71 -33.33 -25.17
C MET A 1 -6.90 -32.78 -24.00
N ASP A 2 -6.20 -31.68 -24.25
CA ASP A 2 -5.34 -31.04 -23.26
C ASP A 2 -6.18 -30.27 -22.25
N SER A 3 -5.71 -30.25 -21.01
CA SER A 3 -6.36 -29.65 -19.85
C SER A 3 -6.95 -28.27 -20.15
N GLN A 4 -8.27 -28.13 -20.09
CA GLN A 4 -8.92 -26.81 -20.01
C GLN A 4 -8.43 -26.13 -18.74
N GLU A 5 -7.40 -25.30 -18.88
CA GLU A 5 -6.94 -24.46 -17.79
C GLU A 5 -8.08 -23.51 -17.41
N LYS A 6 -8.50 -23.56 -16.13
CA LYS A 6 -9.62 -22.75 -15.62
C LYS A 6 -9.31 -21.26 -15.86
N TYR A 7 -10.29 -20.48 -16.34
CA TYR A 7 -10.16 -19.03 -16.50
C TYR A 7 -9.83 -18.35 -15.15
N TYR A 8 -9.38 -17.10 -15.18
CA TYR A 8 -9.01 -16.32 -13.99
C TYR A 8 -10.16 -16.24 -12.96
N ASN A 9 -9.82 -16.18 -11.68
CA ASN A 9 -10.76 -15.95 -10.59
C ASN A 9 -10.99 -14.45 -10.37
N LEU A 10 -12.07 -13.93 -10.96
CA LEU A 10 -12.44 -12.51 -10.88
C LEU A 10 -13.49 -12.20 -9.79
N GLY A 11 -13.73 -13.13 -8.87
CA GLY A 11 -14.78 -12.98 -7.85
C GLY A 11 -16.19 -13.16 -8.42
N ASP A 12 -17.18 -12.65 -7.69
CA ASP A 12 -18.61 -12.89 -7.92
C ASP A 12 -19.35 -11.66 -8.47
N PHE A 13 -18.61 -10.68 -9.02
CA PHE A 13 -19.22 -9.48 -9.59
C PHE A 13 -20.13 -9.84 -10.78
N HIS A 14 -21.28 -9.18 -10.86
CA HIS A 14 -22.26 -9.40 -11.91
C HIS A 14 -23.06 -8.12 -12.19
N ARG A 15 -23.10 -7.69 -13.46
CA ARG A 15 -24.00 -6.66 -13.96
C ARG A 15 -24.89 -7.28 -15.03
N ARG A 16 -26.17 -7.46 -14.73
CA ARG A 16 -27.14 -7.96 -15.70
C ARG A 16 -27.25 -7.00 -16.90
N VAL A 17 -27.04 -7.52 -18.10
CA VAL A 17 -27.25 -6.81 -19.36
C VAL A 17 -28.33 -7.48 -20.22
N THR A 18 -28.84 -6.75 -21.20
CA THR A 18 -29.87 -7.24 -22.11
C THR A 18 -29.27 -8.21 -23.13
N THR A 19 -29.19 -9.47 -22.71
CA THR A 19 -28.86 -10.65 -23.53
C THR A 19 -29.67 -11.85 -23.04
N ASN A 20 -29.91 -12.82 -23.92
CA ASN A 20 -30.47 -14.13 -23.56
C ASN A 20 -29.42 -15.24 -23.56
N ASN A 21 -28.15 -14.90 -23.74
CA ASN A 21 -27.03 -15.85 -23.79
C ASN A 21 -26.21 -15.73 -22.49
N ASP A 22 -26.34 -16.73 -21.62
CA ASP A 22 -25.65 -16.78 -20.33
C ASP A 22 -24.11 -16.74 -20.47
N ASP A 23 -23.55 -17.34 -21.53
CA ASP A 23 -22.11 -17.25 -21.79
C ASP A 23 -21.71 -15.83 -22.21
N ALA A 24 -22.52 -15.15 -23.03
CA ALA A 24 -22.26 -13.75 -23.40
C ALA A 24 -22.32 -12.83 -22.17
N GLN A 25 -23.29 -13.03 -21.28
CA GLN A 25 -23.39 -12.34 -19.99
C GLN A 25 -22.13 -12.56 -19.14
N LEU A 26 -21.67 -13.81 -19.00
CA LEU A 26 -20.46 -14.14 -18.25
C LEU A 26 -19.21 -13.44 -18.81
N TRP A 27 -19.05 -13.42 -20.13
CA TRP A 27 -17.93 -12.72 -20.76
C TRP A 27 -18.03 -11.20 -20.67
N PHE A 28 -19.24 -10.64 -20.67
CA PHE A 28 -19.46 -9.22 -20.38
C PHE A 28 -19.03 -8.87 -18.96
N ASP A 29 -19.47 -9.64 -17.95
CA ASP A 29 -19.09 -9.41 -16.55
C ASP A 29 -17.58 -9.46 -16.35
N ARG A 30 -16.90 -10.45 -16.96
CA ARG A 30 -15.44 -10.55 -16.95
C ARG A 30 -14.77 -9.33 -17.58
N GLY A 31 -15.27 -8.88 -18.74
CA GLY A 31 -14.76 -7.69 -19.42
C GLY A 31 -14.91 -6.43 -18.58
N LEU A 32 -16.03 -6.28 -17.88
CA LEU A 32 -16.28 -5.13 -17.01
C LEU A 32 -15.35 -5.15 -15.78
N VAL A 33 -15.15 -6.31 -15.14
CA VAL A 33 -14.19 -6.45 -14.04
C VAL A 33 -12.76 -6.15 -14.48
N TRP A 34 -12.34 -6.64 -15.64
CA TRP A 34 -11.00 -6.31 -16.17
C TRP A 34 -10.85 -4.84 -16.52
N THR A 35 -11.93 -4.19 -16.99
CA THR A 35 -11.94 -2.75 -17.18
C THR A 35 -11.75 -2.02 -15.86
N TYR A 36 -12.45 -2.41 -14.79
CA TYR A 36 -12.21 -1.85 -13.46
C TYR A 36 -10.79 -2.15 -12.96
N GLY A 37 -10.22 -3.31 -13.28
CA GLY A 37 -8.82 -3.63 -12.98
C GLY A 37 -7.78 -2.98 -13.90
N PHE A 38 -8.17 -2.03 -14.76
CA PHE A 38 -7.32 -1.34 -15.74
C PHE A 38 -6.51 -2.28 -16.65
N ASN A 39 -6.94 -3.54 -16.81
CA ASN A 39 -6.40 -4.46 -17.81
C ASN A 39 -7.26 -4.39 -19.08
N HIS A 40 -7.08 -3.30 -19.81
CA HIS A 40 -7.86 -2.95 -21.00
C HIS A 40 -7.71 -3.97 -22.14
N GLU A 41 -6.54 -4.58 -22.29
CA GLU A 41 -6.29 -5.60 -23.32
C GLU A 41 -7.17 -6.83 -23.10
N GLU A 42 -7.14 -7.42 -21.89
CA GLU A 42 -7.96 -8.59 -21.55
C GLU A 42 -9.45 -8.24 -21.48
N ALA A 43 -9.80 -7.04 -21.04
CA ALA A 43 -11.17 -6.54 -21.10
C ALA A 43 -11.70 -6.54 -22.54
N SER A 44 -10.92 -6.01 -23.49
CA SER A 44 -11.29 -5.96 -24.90
C SER A 44 -11.49 -7.36 -25.51
N GLU A 45 -10.67 -8.34 -25.12
CA GLU A 45 -10.83 -9.73 -25.54
C GLU A 45 -12.12 -10.34 -24.98
N CYS A 46 -12.44 -10.08 -23.72
CA CYS A 46 -13.68 -10.54 -23.09
C CYS A 46 -14.91 -9.97 -23.81
N PHE A 47 -14.92 -8.68 -24.13
CA PHE A 47 -16.03 -8.07 -24.86
C PHE A 47 -16.16 -8.59 -26.29
N LYS A 48 -15.04 -8.77 -27.02
CA LYS A 48 -15.04 -9.43 -28.33
C LYS A 48 -15.61 -10.85 -28.25
N ARG A 49 -15.30 -11.58 -27.18
CA ARG A 49 -15.85 -12.92 -26.94
C ARG A 49 -17.35 -12.87 -26.68
N ALA A 50 -17.83 -11.94 -25.86
CA ALA A 50 -19.26 -11.72 -25.63
C ALA A 50 -20.00 -11.38 -26.94
N ILE A 51 -19.44 -10.49 -27.77
CA ILE A 51 -19.98 -10.15 -29.11
C ILE A 51 -20.06 -11.40 -30.00
N SER A 52 -19.03 -12.25 -30.01
CA SER A 52 -19.04 -13.48 -30.83
C SER A 52 -20.13 -14.48 -30.43
N LEU A 53 -20.57 -14.44 -29.17
CA LEU A 53 -21.57 -15.33 -28.59
C LEU A 53 -22.99 -14.77 -28.74
N ASP A 54 -23.14 -13.45 -28.63
CA ASP A 54 -24.38 -12.72 -28.91
C ASP A 54 -24.07 -11.41 -29.66
N PRO A 55 -24.12 -11.43 -31.00
CA PRO A 55 -23.89 -10.25 -31.83
C PRO A 55 -24.97 -9.17 -31.68
N THR A 56 -26.04 -9.42 -30.93
CA THR A 56 -27.08 -8.42 -30.65
C THR A 56 -26.96 -7.79 -29.27
N CYS A 57 -25.98 -8.21 -28.46
CA CYS A 57 -25.70 -7.65 -27.13
C CYS A 57 -25.05 -6.27 -27.24
N ALA A 58 -25.88 -5.22 -27.22
CA ALA A 58 -25.43 -3.83 -27.35
C ALA A 58 -24.36 -3.43 -26.32
N MET A 59 -24.48 -3.94 -25.08
CA MET A 59 -23.54 -3.63 -24.01
C MET A 59 -22.15 -4.24 -24.22
N ALA A 60 -22.03 -5.35 -24.95
CA ALA A 60 -20.72 -5.91 -25.27
C ALA A 60 -19.93 -4.99 -26.23
N TYR A 61 -20.60 -4.36 -27.19
CA TYR A 61 -19.99 -3.33 -28.04
C TYR A 61 -19.68 -2.05 -27.26
N TRP A 62 -20.57 -1.62 -26.37
CA TRP A 62 -20.30 -0.51 -25.45
C TRP A 62 -19.06 -0.76 -24.59
N GLY A 63 -18.94 -1.96 -24.01
CA GLY A 63 -17.80 -2.35 -23.18
C GLY A 63 -16.51 -2.38 -23.97
N LEU A 64 -16.56 -2.87 -25.21
CA LEU A 64 -15.40 -2.82 -26.12
C LEU A 64 -14.96 -1.37 -26.38
N ALA A 65 -15.90 -0.47 -26.68
CA ALA A 65 -15.59 0.95 -26.87
C ALA A 65 -14.99 1.57 -25.60
N TYR A 66 -15.64 1.39 -24.45
CA TYR A 66 -15.22 1.93 -23.16
C TYR A 66 -13.83 1.43 -22.72
N SER A 67 -13.55 0.14 -22.92
CA SER A 67 -12.26 -0.47 -22.52
C SER A 67 -11.07 -0.02 -23.37
N LEU A 68 -11.26 0.34 -24.64
CA LEU A 68 -10.16 0.67 -25.55
C LEU A 68 -9.68 2.13 -25.45
N GLY A 69 -10.52 3.04 -24.95
CA GLY A 69 -10.17 4.46 -24.89
C GLY A 69 -9.29 4.85 -23.69
N PRO A 70 -9.10 6.16 -23.47
CA PRO A 70 -8.28 6.66 -22.37
C PRO A 70 -8.90 6.33 -21.03
N ASN A 71 -8.09 6.29 -19.99
CA ASN A 71 -8.50 6.13 -18.59
C ASN A 71 -7.71 7.11 -17.71
N TYR A 72 -7.98 7.08 -16.39
CA TYR A 72 -7.35 7.96 -15.41
C TYR A 72 -5.81 7.94 -15.46
N ASN A 73 -5.22 6.78 -15.74
CA ASN A 73 -3.76 6.57 -15.80
C ASN A 73 -3.17 6.74 -17.21
N LYS A 74 -3.99 6.71 -18.26
CA LYS A 74 -3.56 6.91 -19.65
C LYS A 74 -4.51 7.88 -20.36
N PRO A 75 -4.37 9.20 -20.13
CA PRO A 75 -5.15 10.21 -20.85
C PRO A 75 -4.72 10.29 -22.32
N TRP A 76 -5.54 10.93 -23.16
CA TRP A 76 -5.29 11.07 -24.60
C TRP A 76 -3.93 11.68 -24.98
N SER A 77 -3.37 12.52 -24.11
CA SER A 77 -2.05 13.15 -24.30
C SER A 77 -0.89 12.16 -24.29
N VAL A 78 -1.08 10.97 -23.70
CA VAL A 78 -0.06 9.91 -23.59
C VAL A 78 -0.08 8.94 -24.78
N PHE A 79 -1.15 8.94 -25.58
CA PHE A 79 -1.21 8.13 -26.80
C PHE A 79 -0.31 8.74 -27.87
N ASP A 80 0.57 7.95 -28.46
CA ASP A 80 1.29 8.37 -29.67
C ASP A 80 0.33 8.49 -30.86
N ASP A 81 0.74 9.17 -31.93
CA ASP A 81 -0.16 9.48 -33.05
C ASP A 81 -0.73 8.22 -33.75
N VAL A 82 0.07 7.16 -33.86
CA VAL A 82 -0.33 5.89 -34.51
C VAL A 82 -1.32 5.14 -33.62
N GLU A 83 -1.01 5.04 -32.33
CA GLU A 83 -1.89 4.43 -31.35
C GLU A 83 -3.22 5.19 -31.23
N ARG A 84 -3.15 6.52 -31.21
CA ARG A 84 -4.32 7.40 -31.10
C ARG A 84 -5.26 7.22 -32.28
N GLU A 85 -4.78 7.27 -33.51
CA GLU A 85 -5.61 7.10 -34.72
C GLU A 85 -6.32 5.73 -34.71
N LYS A 86 -5.57 4.66 -34.42
CA LYS A 86 -6.13 3.30 -34.34
C LYS A 86 -7.17 3.17 -33.22
N THR A 87 -6.90 3.76 -32.07
CA THR A 87 -7.78 3.72 -30.90
C THR A 87 -9.07 4.46 -31.18
N ILE A 88 -9.00 5.69 -31.67
CA ILE A 88 -10.19 6.49 -32.01
C ILE A 88 -11.06 5.73 -33.00
N LYS A 89 -10.48 5.23 -34.09
CA LYS A 89 -11.22 4.43 -35.08
C LYS A 89 -11.95 3.24 -34.44
N SER A 90 -11.21 2.42 -33.69
CA SER A 90 -11.76 1.19 -33.09
C SER A 90 -12.85 1.49 -32.06
N THR A 91 -12.65 2.51 -31.23
CA THR A 91 -13.64 2.94 -30.23
C THR A 91 -14.89 3.53 -30.85
N HIS A 92 -14.76 4.31 -31.93
CA HIS A 92 -15.88 4.89 -32.65
C HIS A 92 -16.71 3.82 -33.37
N GLU A 93 -16.06 2.87 -34.05
CA GLU A 93 -16.74 1.73 -34.67
C GLU A 93 -17.53 0.90 -33.66
N ALA A 94 -16.93 0.61 -32.49
CA ALA A 94 -17.61 -0.11 -31.42
C ALA A 94 -18.78 0.70 -30.81
N ALA A 95 -18.61 2.02 -30.63
CA ALA A 95 -19.65 2.91 -30.15
C ALA A 95 -20.86 2.94 -31.10
N VAL A 96 -20.63 3.07 -32.41
CA VAL A 96 -21.70 3.05 -33.42
C VAL A 96 -22.43 1.71 -33.42
N ALA A 97 -21.70 0.59 -33.39
CA ALA A 97 -22.30 -0.74 -33.31
C ALA A 97 -23.16 -0.94 -32.05
N ALA A 98 -22.73 -0.39 -30.90
CA ALA A 98 -23.55 -0.40 -29.69
C ALA A 98 -24.87 0.36 -29.90
N GLN A 99 -24.83 1.51 -30.58
CA GLN A 99 -26.00 2.33 -30.87
C GLN A 99 -27.00 1.66 -31.83
N GLU A 100 -26.51 0.88 -32.80
CA GLU A 100 -27.35 0.09 -33.73
C GLU A 100 -28.20 -0.96 -33.02
N HIS A 101 -27.68 -1.53 -31.92
CA HIS A 101 -28.37 -2.54 -31.12
C HIS A 101 -29.13 -1.98 -29.90
N ALA A 102 -29.00 -0.67 -29.61
CA ALA A 102 -29.49 -0.04 -28.39
C ALA A 102 -31.02 -0.13 -28.18
N GLN A 103 -31.81 -0.19 -29.26
CA GLN A 103 -33.29 -0.20 -29.16
C GLN A 103 -33.83 -1.38 -28.34
N ARG A 104 -33.08 -2.49 -28.28
CA ARG A 104 -33.45 -3.68 -27.51
C ARG A 104 -32.98 -3.63 -26.06
N ALA A 105 -32.05 -2.72 -25.74
CA ALA A 105 -31.46 -2.61 -24.41
C ALA A 105 -32.42 -1.95 -23.42
N SER A 106 -32.19 -2.16 -22.13
CA SER A 106 -32.91 -1.50 -21.05
C SER A 106 -32.68 0.03 -21.06
N PRO A 107 -33.57 0.82 -20.42
CA PRO A 107 -33.39 2.27 -20.38
C PRO A 107 -32.06 2.74 -19.77
N ALA A 108 -31.53 2.02 -18.78
CA ALA A 108 -30.22 2.32 -18.18
C ALA A 108 -29.07 2.11 -19.18
N GLU A 109 -29.08 0.98 -19.88
CA GLU A 109 -28.09 0.66 -20.92
C GLU A 109 -28.17 1.63 -22.11
N GLN A 110 -29.37 2.02 -22.53
CA GLN A 110 -29.55 3.02 -23.59
C GLN A 110 -28.88 4.35 -23.26
N LEU A 111 -28.91 4.78 -21.99
CA LEU A 111 -28.23 6.01 -21.56
C LEU A 111 -26.71 5.84 -21.58
N LEU A 112 -26.17 4.69 -21.14
CA LEU A 112 -24.74 4.39 -21.22
C LEU A 112 -24.23 4.35 -22.67
N ILE A 113 -24.98 3.69 -23.55
CA ILE A 113 -24.68 3.61 -24.99
C ILE A 113 -24.74 4.99 -25.65
N ARG A 114 -25.72 5.82 -25.26
CA ARG A 114 -25.79 7.20 -25.75
C ARG A 114 -24.61 8.03 -25.25
N ALA A 115 -24.23 7.90 -23.99
CA ALA A 115 -23.12 8.64 -23.41
C ALA A 115 -21.79 8.31 -24.11
N VAL A 116 -21.51 7.04 -24.38
CA VAL A 116 -20.24 6.64 -25.00
C VAL A 116 -20.03 7.22 -26.41
N GLN A 117 -21.09 7.61 -27.11
CA GLN A 117 -20.97 8.32 -28.41
C GLN A 117 -20.27 9.68 -28.27
N PHE A 118 -20.43 10.37 -27.14
CA PHE A 118 -19.77 11.64 -26.88
C PHE A 118 -18.29 11.45 -26.53
N ARG A 119 -17.94 10.30 -25.94
CA ARG A 119 -16.55 9.95 -25.61
C ARG A 119 -15.74 9.59 -26.85
N TYR A 120 -16.37 8.98 -27.86
CA TYR A 120 -15.71 8.50 -29.08
C TYR A 120 -16.44 9.01 -30.33
N GLN A 121 -16.15 10.27 -30.67
CA GLN A 121 -16.70 10.90 -31.86
C GLN A 121 -15.89 10.49 -33.08
N LYS A 122 -16.43 10.78 -34.26
CA LYS A 122 -15.67 10.61 -35.50
C LYS A 122 -14.54 11.64 -35.50
N ASP A 123 -13.31 11.20 -35.74
CA ASP A 123 -12.16 12.10 -35.83
C ASP A 123 -12.34 13.10 -36.98
N ASP A 124 -12.64 14.35 -36.63
CA ASP A 124 -12.40 15.50 -37.48
C ASP A 124 -11.05 16.07 -37.05
N LYS A 125 -10.04 15.88 -37.90
CA LYS A 125 -8.65 16.28 -37.63
C LYS A 125 -8.57 17.66 -36.97
N GLY A 126 -7.97 17.73 -35.78
CA GLY A 126 -7.70 18.97 -35.06
C GLY A 126 -8.65 19.30 -33.90
N VAL A 127 -9.51 18.36 -33.48
CA VAL A 127 -10.32 18.52 -32.26
C VAL A 127 -9.47 18.20 -31.01
N ASP A 128 -9.54 19.08 -30.03
CA ASP A 128 -9.04 18.81 -28.68
C ASP A 128 -9.89 17.69 -28.04
N LEU A 129 -9.28 16.53 -27.84
CA LEU A 129 -9.94 15.34 -27.29
C LEU A 129 -10.39 15.53 -25.84
N SER A 130 -9.88 16.55 -25.13
CA SER A 130 -10.38 16.93 -23.79
C SER A 130 -11.88 17.27 -23.82
N ILE A 131 -12.36 17.84 -24.94
CA ILE A 131 -13.77 18.17 -25.16
C ILE A 131 -14.64 16.91 -25.11
N TRP A 132 -14.14 15.77 -25.61
CA TRP A 132 -14.87 14.51 -25.61
C TRP A 132 -15.08 13.98 -24.18
N ASN A 133 -14.10 14.16 -23.29
CA ASN A 133 -14.25 13.80 -21.88
C ASN A 133 -15.31 14.68 -21.19
N ALA A 134 -15.30 15.99 -21.45
CA ALA A 134 -16.29 16.92 -20.89
C ALA A 134 -17.73 16.58 -21.35
N GLN A 135 -17.91 16.33 -22.65
CA GLN A 135 -19.23 15.95 -23.19
C GLN A 135 -19.68 14.56 -22.73
N TYR A 136 -18.75 13.62 -22.59
CA TYR A 136 -19.04 12.31 -22.00
C TYR A 136 -19.49 12.43 -20.53
N ALA A 137 -18.79 13.22 -19.72
CA ALA A 137 -19.14 13.46 -18.33
C ALA A 137 -20.54 14.09 -18.18
N ASP A 138 -20.89 15.06 -19.03
CA ASP A 138 -22.23 15.66 -19.04
C ASP A 138 -23.32 14.65 -19.44
N ALA A 139 -23.05 13.80 -20.44
CA ALA A 139 -23.97 12.74 -20.82
C ALA A 139 -24.14 11.69 -19.70
N MET A 140 -23.06 11.34 -19.00
CA MET A 140 -23.09 10.43 -17.84
C MET A 140 -23.84 11.04 -16.65
N LYS A 141 -23.78 12.36 -16.44
CA LYS A 141 -24.59 13.06 -15.44
C LYS A 141 -26.08 12.82 -15.65
N THR A 142 -26.54 12.80 -16.90
CA THR A 142 -27.93 12.47 -17.24
C THR A 142 -28.28 11.03 -16.87
N ALA A 143 -27.37 10.07 -17.11
CA ALA A 143 -27.57 8.68 -16.72
C ALA A 143 -27.67 8.51 -15.20
N TYR A 144 -26.73 9.11 -14.45
CA TYR A 144 -26.72 9.06 -12.99
C TYR A 144 -27.95 9.75 -12.38
N ALA A 145 -28.34 10.93 -12.87
CA ALA A 145 -29.54 11.62 -12.39
C ALA A 145 -30.82 10.80 -12.58
N ARG A 146 -30.88 9.93 -13.61
CA ARG A 146 -32.03 9.05 -13.86
C ARG A 146 -31.99 7.77 -13.03
N PHE A 147 -30.81 7.25 -12.73
CA PHE A 147 -30.58 6.01 -12.01
C PHE A 147 -29.54 6.18 -10.89
N PRO A 148 -29.79 7.03 -9.87
CA PRO A 148 -28.80 7.39 -8.87
C PRO A 148 -28.40 6.21 -7.96
N ASP A 149 -29.24 5.19 -7.87
CA ASP A 149 -29.00 3.98 -7.06
C ASP A 149 -28.44 2.80 -7.89
N ASP A 150 -28.18 2.98 -9.20
CA ASP A 150 -27.43 1.99 -10.00
C ASP A 150 -25.94 2.19 -9.74
N ILE A 151 -25.35 1.27 -8.96
CA ILE A 151 -23.97 1.34 -8.48
C ILE A 151 -22.95 1.35 -9.64
N ASP A 152 -23.22 0.63 -10.73
CA ASP A 152 -22.34 0.64 -11.90
C ASP A 152 -22.40 1.98 -12.63
N ILE A 153 -23.59 2.59 -12.76
CA ILE A 153 -23.73 3.93 -13.35
C ILE A 153 -23.02 4.97 -12.48
N ALA A 154 -23.12 4.85 -11.15
CA ALA A 154 -22.38 5.70 -10.23
C ALA A 154 -20.87 5.57 -10.41
N ALA A 155 -20.35 4.34 -10.57
CA ALA A 155 -18.93 4.09 -10.84
C ALA A 155 -18.48 4.71 -12.17
N LEU A 156 -19.23 4.49 -13.24
CA LEU A 156 -18.91 5.02 -14.57
C LEU A 156 -19.02 6.54 -14.62
N TYR A 157 -19.94 7.14 -13.86
CA TYR A 157 -20.07 8.59 -13.77
C TYR A 157 -18.91 9.20 -12.97
N ALA A 158 -18.55 8.60 -11.83
CA ALA A 158 -17.38 9.01 -11.06
C ALA A 158 -16.09 8.92 -11.90
N ASP A 159 -15.89 7.83 -12.65
CA ASP A 159 -14.79 7.69 -13.62
C ASP A 159 -14.80 8.84 -14.64
N ALA A 160 -15.94 9.11 -15.27
CA ALA A 160 -16.07 10.19 -16.26
C ALA A 160 -15.66 11.56 -15.70
N LEU A 161 -16.06 11.87 -14.46
CA LEU A 161 -15.69 13.12 -13.79
C LEU A 161 -14.20 13.17 -13.43
N MET A 162 -13.63 12.08 -12.94
CA MET A 162 -12.21 12.01 -12.57
C MET A 162 -11.29 12.17 -13.79
N ASN A 163 -11.71 11.70 -14.97
CA ASN A 163 -10.97 11.83 -16.23
C ASN A 163 -10.98 13.27 -16.82
N LEU A 164 -11.67 14.24 -16.19
CA LEU A 164 -11.58 15.65 -16.56
C LEU A 164 -10.30 16.31 -16.07
N THR A 165 -9.80 15.87 -14.91
CA THR A 165 -8.59 16.38 -14.24
C THR A 165 -7.79 15.20 -13.68
N PRO A 166 -7.30 14.29 -14.53
CA PRO A 166 -6.54 13.12 -14.09
C PRO A 166 -5.29 13.56 -13.32
N TRP A 167 -4.99 12.90 -12.19
CA TRP A 167 -3.90 13.28 -11.26
C TRP A 167 -3.97 14.69 -10.67
N GLU A 168 -5.10 15.39 -10.84
CA GLU A 168 -5.31 16.75 -10.36
C GLU A 168 -6.66 16.84 -9.63
N LEU A 169 -6.98 15.83 -8.80
CA LEU A 169 -8.23 15.83 -8.01
C LEU A 169 -8.10 16.66 -6.73
N TRP A 170 -6.90 16.72 -6.16
CA TRP A 170 -6.60 17.50 -4.96
C TRP A 170 -5.35 18.33 -5.19
N ASP A 171 -5.34 19.55 -4.67
CA ASP A 171 -4.13 20.31 -4.48
C ASP A 171 -3.38 19.72 -3.29
N ILE A 172 -2.28 19.02 -3.55
CA ILE A 172 -1.49 18.35 -2.51
C ILE A 172 -0.95 19.32 -1.45
N ARG A 173 -0.66 20.58 -1.84
CA ARG A 173 -0.09 21.58 -0.92
C ARG A 173 -1.12 22.10 0.04
N THR A 174 -2.35 22.35 -0.43
CA THR A 174 -3.42 22.92 0.40
C THR A 174 -4.34 21.86 1.00
N GLY A 175 -4.33 20.64 0.46
CA GLY A 175 -5.24 19.55 0.82
C GLY A 175 -6.69 19.80 0.40
N LYS A 176 -6.94 20.83 -0.42
CA LYS A 176 -8.27 21.18 -0.94
C LYS A 176 -8.49 20.56 -2.33
N PRO A 177 -9.74 20.45 -2.81
CA PRO A 177 -10.00 20.13 -4.21
C PRO A 177 -9.19 21.04 -5.13
N ALA A 178 -8.58 20.47 -6.17
CA ALA A 178 -7.83 21.25 -7.14
C ALA A 178 -8.76 22.18 -7.94
N GLU A 179 -8.21 23.25 -8.51
CA GLU A 179 -8.96 24.16 -9.35
C GLU A 179 -9.51 23.43 -10.59
N GLY A 180 -10.79 23.62 -10.91
CA GLY A 180 -11.46 22.95 -12.04
C GLY A 180 -11.88 21.50 -11.80
N ALA A 181 -11.39 20.85 -10.74
CA ALA A 181 -11.76 19.48 -10.41
C ALA A 181 -13.14 19.38 -9.76
N LEU A 182 -13.93 18.38 -10.18
CA LEU A 182 -15.26 18.09 -9.61
C LEU A 182 -15.19 17.14 -8.40
N THR A 183 -14.09 17.18 -7.65
CA THR A 183 -13.71 16.24 -6.58
C THR A 183 -14.80 16.01 -5.54
N LEU A 184 -15.49 17.07 -5.13
CA LEU A 184 -16.56 16.95 -4.13
C LEU A 184 -17.81 16.26 -4.69
N GLU A 185 -18.13 16.47 -5.97
CA GLU A 185 -19.22 15.77 -6.66
C GLU A 185 -18.87 14.29 -6.83
N VAL A 186 -17.64 13.97 -7.26
CA VAL A 186 -17.15 12.58 -7.31
C VAL A 186 -17.26 11.92 -5.94
N LYS A 187 -16.82 12.61 -4.89
CA LYS A 187 -16.89 12.11 -3.51
C LYS A 187 -18.33 11.82 -3.09
N GLU A 188 -19.26 12.71 -3.37
CA GLU A 188 -20.67 12.52 -3.04
C GLU A 188 -21.28 11.31 -3.77
N VAL A 189 -21.01 11.17 -5.07
CA VAL A 189 -21.46 10.03 -5.89
C VAL A 189 -20.93 8.71 -5.32
N LEU A 190 -19.63 8.64 -5.05
CA LEU A 190 -19.01 7.41 -4.54
C LEU A 190 -19.46 7.09 -3.10
N GLU A 191 -19.60 8.08 -2.21
CA GLU A 191 -20.08 7.86 -0.85
C GLU A 191 -21.55 7.42 -0.81
N HIS A 192 -22.39 7.96 -1.70
CA HIS A 192 -23.76 7.46 -1.89
C HIS A 192 -23.74 6.00 -2.32
N ALA A 193 -22.99 5.67 -3.37
CA ALA A 193 -22.88 4.29 -3.88
C ALA A 193 -22.34 3.31 -2.83
N LEU A 194 -21.34 3.72 -2.03
CA LEU A 194 -20.80 2.92 -0.91
C LEU A 194 -21.85 2.65 0.18
N SER A 195 -22.85 3.52 0.34
CA SER A 195 -23.92 3.36 1.33
C SER A 195 -25.02 2.37 0.90
N LEU A 196 -25.12 2.08 -0.39
CA LEU A 196 -26.10 1.16 -0.96
C LEU A 196 -25.73 -0.31 -0.70
N GLU A 197 -26.74 -1.18 -0.74
CA GLU A 197 -26.52 -2.62 -0.64
C GLU A 197 -25.65 -3.11 -1.80
N GLY A 198 -24.51 -3.74 -1.48
CA GLY A 198 -23.54 -4.20 -2.48
C GLY A 198 -22.44 -3.19 -2.83
N GLY A 199 -22.55 -1.91 -2.43
CA GLY A 199 -21.55 -0.88 -2.70
C GLY A 199 -20.15 -1.24 -2.18
N LEU A 200 -20.07 -1.75 -0.95
CA LEU A 200 -18.83 -2.25 -0.34
C LEU A 200 -18.30 -3.56 -0.95
N LYS A 201 -18.93 -4.09 -2.01
CA LYS A 201 -18.48 -5.26 -2.78
C LYS A 201 -18.31 -4.93 -4.26
N HIS A 202 -18.47 -3.67 -4.65
CA HIS A 202 -18.39 -3.27 -6.04
C HIS A 202 -16.96 -2.85 -6.39
N PRO A 203 -16.24 -3.59 -7.26
CA PRO A 203 -14.82 -3.34 -7.53
C PRO A 203 -14.56 -1.92 -8.06
N GLY A 204 -15.37 -1.43 -9.01
CA GLY A 204 -15.24 -0.07 -9.55
C GLY A 204 -15.38 1.05 -8.50
N ILE A 205 -16.43 1.03 -7.67
CA ILE A 205 -16.61 2.03 -6.59
C ILE A 205 -15.46 2.02 -5.59
N LEU A 206 -15.07 0.83 -5.11
CA LEU A 206 -13.99 0.71 -4.14
C LEU A 206 -12.66 1.21 -4.71
N HIS A 207 -12.38 0.87 -5.97
CA HIS A 207 -11.18 1.29 -6.69
C HIS A 207 -11.14 2.81 -6.90
N LEU A 208 -12.19 3.40 -7.47
CA LEU A 208 -12.25 4.83 -7.75
C LEU A 208 -12.23 5.68 -6.47
N TYR A 209 -12.80 5.18 -5.37
CA TYR A 209 -12.73 5.90 -4.09
C TYR A 209 -11.31 5.92 -3.52
N ILE A 210 -10.51 4.88 -3.75
CA ILE A 210 -9.09 4.89 -3.37
C ILE A 210 -8.35 5.97 -4.18
N HIS A 211 -8.48 5.97 -5.50
CA HIS A 211 -7.86 6.99 -6.36
C HIS A 211 -8.33 8.42 -6.02
N LEU A 212 -9.61 8.58 -5.69
CA LEU A 212 -10.11 9.87 -5.25
C LEU A 212 -9.42 10.32 -3.95
N MET A 213 -9.10 9.42 -3.03
CA MET A 213 -8.67 9.78 -1.67
C MET A 213 -7.16 9.78 -1.47
N GLU A 214 -6.37 9.16 -2.36
CA GLU A 214 -4.91 9.04 -2.23
C GLU A 214 -4.20 10.40 -2.19
N MET A 215 -4.62 11.35 -3.02
CA MET A 215 -4.07 12.72 -3.00
C MET A 215 -4.67 13.64 -1.92
N SER A 216 -5.67 13.18 -1.18
CA SER A 216 -6.44 14.04 -0.27
C SER A 216 -5.64 14.43 0.98
N GLY A 217 -6.11 15.45 1.69
CA GLY A 217 -5.58 15.79 3.03
C GLY A 217 -5.93 14.77 4.13
N THR A 218 -6.80 13.79 3.84
CA THR A 218 -7.23 12.77 4.83
C THR A 218 -7.35 11.37 4.19
N PRO A 219 -6.25 10.80 3.67
CA PRO A 219 -6.28 9.49 2.99
C PRO A 219 -6.76 8.37 3.93
N GLU A 220 -6.56 8.50 5.24
CA GLU A 220 -6.98 7.51 6.24
C GLU A 220 -8.49 7.23 6.25
N LYS A 221 -9.33 8.13 5.72
CA LYS A 221 -10.78 7.88 5.57
C LYS A 221 -11.08 6.74 4.59
N ALA A 222 -10.19 6.47 3.64
CA ALA A 222 -10.33 5.40 2.67
C ALA A 222 -9.84 4.04 3.17
N LEU A 223 -9.24 3.94 4.38
CA LEU A 223 -8.72 2.66 4.89
C LEU A 223 -9.78 1.55 4.95
N SER A 224 -10.98 1.88 5.41
CA SER A 224 -12.08 0.89 5.44
C SER A 224 -12.48 0.45 4.04
N VAL A 225 -12.49 1.36 3.06
CA VAL A 225 -12.83 1.05 1.66
C VAL A 225 -11.75 0.18 1.03
N ALA A 226 -10.48 0.54 1.25
CA ALA A 226 -9.31 -0.24 0.85
C ALA A 226 -9.37 -1.68 1.39
N ASP A 227 -9.76 -1.87 2.66
CA ASP A 227 -9.89 -3.20 3.26
C ASP A 227 -10.98 -4.07 2.61
N HIS A 228 -12.06 -3.48 2.09
CA HIS A 228 -13.11 -4.23 1.37
C HIS A 228 -12.65 -4.67 -0.03
N LEU A 229 -11.74 -3.92 -0.67
CA LEU A 229 -11.24 -4.28 -2.01
C LEU A 229 -10.23 -5.44 -1.97
N ARG A 230 -9.48 -5.59 -0.88
CA ARG A 230 -8.44 -6.61 -0.74
C ARG A 230 -8.99 -8.00 -1.04
N ARG A 231 -8.45 -8.66 -2.08
CA ARG A 231 -8.82 -10.03 -2.51
C ARG A 231 -10.27 -10.18 -2.96
N LEU A 232 -10.99 -9.08 -3.22
CA LEU A 232 -12.34 -9.12 -3.77
C LEU A 232 -12.33 -9.70 -5.19
N VAL A 233 -11.31 -9.35 -5.98
CA VAL A 233 -11.06 -9.85 -7.33
C VAL A 233 -9.67 -10.52 -7.34
N PRO A 234 -9.56 -11.80 -6.92
CA PRO A 234 -8.27 -12.41 -6.57
C PRO A 234 -7.21 -12.44 -7.67
N ASP A 235 -7.63 -12.56 -8.94
CA ASP A 235 -6.70 -12.67 -10.08
C ASP A 235 -6.55 -11.37 -10.88
N ALA A 236 -7.03 -10.22 -10.36
CA ALA A 236 -6.73 -8.90 -10.91
C ALA A 236 -5.61 -8.23 -10.10
N GLY A 237 -4.37 -8.20 -10.63
CA GLY A 237 -3.20 -7.64 -9.95
C GLY A 237 -3.46 -6.22 -9.46
N HIS A 238 -3.80 -5.33 -10.39
CA HIS A 238 -4.13 -3.92 -10.11
C HIS A 238 -5.11 -3.75 -8.93
N LEU A 239 -6.27 -4.42 -8.95
CA LEU A 239 -7.26 -4.28 -7.85
C LEU A 239 -6.75 -4.79 -6.50
N ASN A 240 -5.86 -5.80 -6.49
CA ASN A 240 -5.22 -6.25 -5.25
C ASN A 240 -4.16 -5.28 -4.76
N HIS A 241 -3.49 -4.59 -5.67
CA HIS A 241 -2.49 -3.57 -5.38
C HIS A 241 -3.15 -2.30 -4.82
N MET A 242 -4.25 -1.81 -5.41
CA MET A 242 -4.88 -0.51 -5.11
C MET A 242 -4.94 -0.11 -3.62
N PRO A 243 -5.33 -0.99 -2.68
CA PRO A 243 -5.29 -0.65 -1.25
C PRO A 243 -3.95 -0.12 -0.73
N SER A 244 -2.83 -0.41 -1.41
CA SER A 244 -1.51 0.06 -1.01
C SER A 244 -1.28 1.54 -1.18
N HIS A 245 -2.00 2.22 -2.08
CA HIS A 245 -1.98 3.68 -2.24
C HIS A 245 -2.28 4.35 -0.89
N ILE A 246 -3.37 3.93 -0.24
CA ILE A 246 -3.73 4.42 1.10
C ILE A 246 -2.78 3.90 2.17
N ASP A 247 -2.34 2.63 2.08
CA ASP A 247 -1.49 2.03 3.10
C ASP A 247 -0.15 2.77 3.25
N VAL A 248 0.53 3.13 2.15
CA VAL A 248 1.84 3.80 2.23
C VAL A 248 1.72 5.21 2.81
N LEU A 249 0.67 5.94 2.44
CA LEU A 249 0.36 7.27 2.97
C LEU A 249 0.01 7.24 4.46
N CYS A 250 -0.56 6.14 4.95
CA CYS A 250 -0.91 5.95 6.36
C CYS A 250 0.19 5.25 7.18
N GLY A 251 1.34 4.92 6.57
CA GLY A 251 2.42 4.23 7.26
C GLY A 251 2.18 2.75 7.51
N HIS A 252 1.19 2.14 6.85
CA HIS A 252 0.85 0.72 6.90
C HIS A 252 1.71 -0.10 5.93
N TYR A 253 3.03 0.13 5.92
CA TYR A 253 3.96 -0.49 4.97
C TYR A 253 3.91 -2.03 4.94
N GLN A 254 3.67 -2.67 6.07
CA GLN A 254 3.55 -4.14 6.10
C GLN A 254 2.32 -4.64 5.34
N GLN A 255 1.23 -3.88 5.32
CA GLN A 255 0.01 -4.19 4.61
C GLN A 255 0.15 -3.90 3.11
N ALA A 256 0.85 -2.81 2.75
CA ALA A 256 1.26 -2.54 1.38
C ALA A 256 2.11 -3.69 0.79
N ILE A 257 3.09 -4.22 1.54
CA ILE A 257 3.89 -5.38 1.12
C ILE A 257 2.99 -6.59 0.84
N VAL A 258 2.00 -6.87 1.71
CA VAL A 258 1.11 -8.03 1.56
C VAL A 258 0.25 -7.90 0.31
N SER A 259 -0.38 -6.74 0.12
CA SER A 259 -1.31 -6.51 -0.99
C SER A 259 -0.60 -6.58 -2.34
N ASN A 260 0.57 -5.95 -2.46
CA ASN A 260 1.37 -6.04 -3.67
C ASN A 260 2.00 -7.44 -3.87
N THR A 261 2.24 -8.21 -2.81
CA THR A 261 2.63 -9.62 -2.98
C THR A 261 1.48 -10.44 -3.57
N ASP A 262 0.24 -10.21 -3.13
CA ASP A 262 -0.94 -10.86 -3.70
C ASP A 262 -1.17 -10.41 -5.16
N ALA A 263 -0.96 -9.12 -5.46
CA ALA A 263 -1.05 -8.54 -6.80
C ALA A 263 -0.03 -9.15 -7.78
N ILE A 264 1.26 -9.21 -7.39
CA ILE A 264 2.33 -9.87 -8.15
C ILE A 264 1.98 -11.35 -8.44
N LEU A 265 1.40 -12.07 -7.48
CA LEU A 265 0.99 -13.46 -7.68
C LEU A 265 -0.17 -13.59 -8.68
N ALA A 266 -1.11 -12.65 -8.68
CA ALA A 266 -2.17 -12.58 -9.69
C ALA A 266 -1.56 -12.30 -11.08
N ASP A 267 -0.66 -11.34 -11.17
CA ASP A 267 -0.01 -10.95 -12.42
C ASP A 267 0.93 -11.99 -13.00
N GLN A 268 1.54 -12.84 -12.17
CA GLN A 268 2.29 -14.00 -12.64
C GLN A 268 1.39 -14.97 -13.42
N LYS A 269 0.11 -15.11 -13.05
CA LYS A 269 -0.84 -15.92 -13.82
C LYS A 269 -1.12 -15.28 -15.18
N PHE A 270 -1.34 -13.96 -15.21
CA PHE A 270 -1.53 -13.23 -16.45
C PHE A 270 -0.31 -13.34 -17.38
N LEU A 271 0.88 -13.07 -16.83
CA LEU A 271 2.17 -13.19 -17.52
C LEU A 271 2.38 -14.59 -18.12
N SER A 272 2.05 -15.65 -17.37
CA SER A 272 2.21 -17.02 -17.85
C SER A 272 1.36 -17.36 -19.08
N ARG A 273 0.26 -16.63 -19.28
CA ARG A 273 -0.70 -16.84 -20.38
C ARG A 273 -0.50 -15.89 -21.54
N LYS A 274 -0.16 -14.63 -21.25
CA LYS A 274 -0.11 -13.53 -22.24
C LYS A 274 1.30 -13.09 -22.61
N GLY A 275 2.30 -13.52 -21.85
CA GLY A 275 3.69 -13.07 -22.03
C GLY A 275 3.93 -11.67 -21.45
N ALA A 276 5.17 -11.20 -21.62
CA ALA A 276 5.65 -9.95 -21.03
C ALA A 276 5.55 -8.73 -21.96
N ILE A 277 5.32 -8.94 -23.26
CA ILE A 277 5.38 -7.86 -24.25
C ILE A 277 3.98 -7.30 -24.48
N ASN A 278 3.54 -6.47 -23.53
CA ASN A 278 2.25 -5.77 -23.55
C ASN A 278 2.30 -4.52 -22.68
N PHE A 279 1.31 -3.64 -22.85
CA PHE A 279 1.23 -2.41 -22.07
C PHE A 279 0.98 -2.69 -20.58
N TYR A 280 0.28 -3.79 -20.26
CA TYR A 280 -0.02 -4.17 -18.88
C TYR A 280 1.24 -4.41 -18.03
N THR A 281 2.41 -4.64 -18.64
CA THR A 281 3.71 -4.68 -17.93
C THR A 281 3.97 -3.42 -17.11
N LEU A 282 3.49 -2.25 -17.51
CA LEU A 282 3.63 -1.02 -16.73
C LEU A 282 2.89 -1.11 -15.39
N TYR A 283 1.66 -1.64 -15.38
CA TYR A 283 0.92 -1.90 -14.14
C TYR A 283 1.63 -2.93 -13.27
N ARG A 284 2.16 -3.99 -13.87
CA ARG A 284 2.92 -5.01 -13.13
C ARG A 284 4.20 -4.41 -12.51
N ALA A 285 4.89 -3.53 -13.23
CA ALA A 285 6.06 -2.81 -12.72
C ALA A 285 5.71 -1.90 -11.53
N HIS A 286 4.53 -1.28 -11.57
CA HIS A 286 4.00 -0.44 -10.51
C HIS A 286 3.72 -1.23 -9.21
N ASP A 287 3.19 -2.45 -9.30
CA ASP A 287 3.00 -3.33 -8.14
C ASP A 287 4.34 -3.67 -7.45
N TYR A 288 5.37 -3.96 -8.24
CA TYR A 288 6.73 -4.16 -7.72
C TYR A 288 7.29 -2.88 -7.08
N HIS A 289 7.06 -1.72 -7.70
CA HIS A 289 7.48 -0.44 -7.15
C HIS A 289 6.90 -0.21 -5.75
N PHE A 290 5.59 -0.42 -5.57
CA PHE A 290 4.93 -0.34 -4.26
C PHE A 290 5.50 -1.32 -3.24
N ARG A 291 5.71 -2.59 -3.64
CA ARG A 291 6.29 -3.59 -2.73
C ARG A 291 7.71 -3.22 -2.31
N LEU A 292 8.52 -2.69 -3.23
CA LEU A 292 9.88 -2.24 -2.97
C LEU A 292 9.90 -1.04 -2.03
N TYR A 293 9.13 0.01 -2.33
CA TYR A 293 9.01 1.21 -1.51
C TYR A 293 8.57 0.84 -0.09
N ALA A 294 7.49 0.07 0.05
CA ALA A 294 7.01 -0.37 1.36
C ALA A 294 8.05 -1.24 2.10
N ALA A 295 8.80 -2.09 1.40
CA ALA A 295 9.88 -2.87 2.00
C ALA A 295 11.06 -2.02 2.48
N MET A 296 11.39 -0.93 1.78
CA MET A 296 12.41 0.05 2.18
C MET A 296 12.04 0.75 3.49
N PHE A 297 10.78 1.17 3.63
CA PHE A 297 10.28 1.83 4.85
C PHE A 297 10.04 0.84 6.00
N ALA A 298 9.52 -0.36 5.71
CA ALA A 298 9.38 -1.44 6.70
C ALA A 298 10.73 -2.08 7.09
N GLY A 299 11.81 -1.74 6.38
CA GLY A 299 13.14 -2.21 6.70
C GLY A 299 13.42 -3.68 6.37
N LYS A 300 12.75 -4.19 5.34
CA LYS A 300 12.75 -5.60 4.93
C LYS A 300 13.67 -5.82 3.74
N TYR A 301 14.98 -5.74 3.94
CA TYR A 301 15.98 -5.91 2.86
C TYR A 301 15.72 -7.15 1.99
N GLY A 302 15.47 -8.31 2.59
CA GLY A 302 15.22 -9.53 1.81
C GLY A 302 14.00 -9.46 0.90
N VAL A 303 12.96 -8.70 1.30
CA VAL A 303 11.77 -8.47 0.44
C VAL A 303 12.09 -7.45 -0.63
N ALA A 304 12.78 -6.36 -0.28
CA ALA A 304 13.20 -5.33 -1.24
C ALA A 304 14.08 -5.94 -2.34
N TRP A 305 15.09 -6.74 -1.97
CA TRP A 305 15.99 -7.40 -2.90
C TRP A 305 15.26 -8.38 -3.83
N ASP A 306 14.41 -9.25 -3.27
CA ASP A 306 13.56 -10.16 -4.04
C ASP A 306 12.66 -9.40 -5.04
N THR A 307 12.11 -8.27 -4.62
CA THR A 307 11.25 -7.43 -5.46
C THR A 307 12.01 -6.77 -6.60
N ILE A 308 13.22 -6.23 -6.34
CA ILE A 308 14.08 -5.63 -7.36
C ILE A 308 14.39 -6.65 -8.47
N VAL A 309 14.81 -7.86 -8.09
CA VAL A 309 15.15 -8.91 -9.05
C VAL A 309 13.92 -9.31 -9.89
N GLN A 310 12.74 -9.39 -9.26
CA GLN A 310 11.49 -9.71 -9.97
C GLN A 310 11.07 -8.58 -10.93
N LEU A 311 11.18 -7.32 -10.52
CA LEU A 311 10.89 -6.14 -11.35
C LEU A 311 11.75 -6.15 -12.61
N GLU A 312 13.06 -6.29 -12.47
CA GLU A 312 13.99 -6.28 -13.59
C GLU A 312 13.75 -7.46 -14.54
N THR A 313 13.46 -8.64 -13.99
CA THR A 313 13.11 -9.82 -14.79
C THR A 313 11.80 -9.62 -15.56
N SER A 314 10.88 -8.79 -15.03
CA SER A 314 9.58 -8.54 -15.64
C SER A 314 9.61 -7.56 -16.81
N ILE A 315 10.72 -6.83 -16.99
CA ILE A 315 10.93 -5.82 -18.05
C ILE A 315 12.09 -6.31 -18.96
N PRO A 316 11.81 -7.22 -19.91
CA PRO A 316 12.83 -7.69 -20.84
C PRO A 316 13.25 -6.59 -21.82
N GLU A 317 14.47 -6.66 -22.33
CA GLU A 317 15.00 -5.69 -23.30
C GLU A 317 14.14 -5.59 -24.57
N ASP A 318 13.63 -6.72 -25.08
CA ASP A 318 12.74 -6.77 -26.25
C ASP A 318 11.50 -5.88 -26.06
N LEU A 319 11.01 -5.73 -24.82
CA LEU A 319 9.91 -4.83 -24.51
C LEU A 319 10.35 -3.38 -24.60
N LEU A 320 11.51 -3.03 -24.06
CA LEU A 320 12.04 -1.66 -24.11
C LEU A 320 12.33 -1.21 -25.55
N ARG A 321 12.65 -2.14 -26.45
CA ARG A 321 12.90 -1.86 -27.87
C ARG A 321 11.62 -1.63 -28.69
N VAL A 322 10.43 -1.75 -28.10
CA VAL A 322 9.17 -1.39 -28.78
C VAL A 322 9.06 0.13 -28.88
N GLU A 323 8.98 0.65 -30.11
CA GLU A 323 8.95 2.09 -30.40
C GLU A 323 7.54 2.70 -30.40
N SER A 324 6.50 1.90 -30.66
CA SER A 324 5.09 2.33 -30.58
C SER A 324 4.22 1.23 -29.96
N PRO A 325 3.64 1.47 -28.77
CA PRO A 325 3.96 2.61 -27.90
C PRO A 325 5.44 2.65 -27.47
N PRO A 326 6.02 3.82 -27.13
CA PRO A 326 7.44 3.96 -26.80
C PRO A 326 7.75 3.37 -25.41
N MET A 327 7.92 2.05 -25.34
CA MET A 327 7.97 1.34 -24.05
C MET A 327 9.22 1.67 -23.22
N ALA A 328 10.36 1.98 -23.85
CA ALA A 328 11.54 2.45 -23.12
C ALA A 328 11.24 3.73 -22.32
N ASP A 329 10.45 4.64 -22.89
CA ASP A 329 10.14 5.92 -22.25
C ASP A 329 9.38 5.73 -20.95
N TRP A 330 8.57 4.68 -20.83
CA TRP A 330 7.72 4.47 -19.65
C TRP A 330 8.27 3.47 -18.64
N LEU A 331 9.13 2.53 -19.07
CA LEU A 331 9.56 1.40 -18.25
C LEU A 331 11.03 1.45 -17.84
N GLU A 332 11.90 2.11 -18.61
CA GLU A 332 13.35 2.04 -18.35
C GLU A 332 13.73 2.65 -17.00
N GLY A 333 13.05 3.73 -16.58
CA GLY A 333 13.28 4.38 -15.29
C GLY A 333 13.08 3.47 -14.07
N PHE A 334 12.20 2.45 -14.17
CA PHE A 334 11.98 1.49 -13.07
C PHE A 334 13.23 0.66 -12.75
N LEU A 335 14.10 0.41 -13.73
CA LEU A 335 15.30 -0.40 -13.54
C LEU A 335 16.36 0.32 -12.68
N GLY A 336 16.33 1.65 -12.64
CA GLY A 336 17.17 2.46 -11.74
C GLY A 336 16.85 2.27 -10.25
N MET A 337 15.67 1.75 -9.90
CA MET A 337 15.20 1.58 -8.51
C MET A 337 16.09 0.66 -7.67
N ARG A 338 16.86 -0.25 -8.30
CA ARG A 338 17.89 -1.05 -7.62
C ARG A 338 18.83 -0.18 -6.79
N VAL A 339 19.26 0.96 -7.35
CA VAL A 339 20.21 1.86 -6.71
C VAL A 339 19.61 2.43 -5.42
N HIS A 340 18.38 2.94 -5.48
CA HIS A 340 17.66 3.41 -4.29
C HIS A 340 17.56 2.33 -3.20
N GLY A 341 17.18 1.11 -3.59
CA GLY A 341 17.08 -0.01 -2.66
C GLY A 341 18.41 -0.29 -1.96
N LEU A 342 19.51 -0.36 -2.71
CA LEU A 342 20.84 -0.63 -2.16
C LEU A 342 21.35 0.50 -1.26
N ILE A 343 21.15 1.77 -1.66
CA ILE A 343 21.51 2.95 -0.86
C ILE A 343 20.76 2.94 0.48
N ARG A 344 19.44 2.71 0.44
CA ARG A 344 18.60 2.68 1.66
C ARG A 344 19.08 1.66 2.69
N PHE A 345 19.66 0.55 2.24
CA PHE A 345 20.19 -0.50 3.11
C PHE A 345 21.71 -0.44 3.31
N GLY A 346 22.38 0.62 2.84
CA GLY A 346 23.82 0.83 3.01
C GLY A 346 24.67 -0.24 2.34
N ARG A 347 24.22 -0.79 1.21
CA ARG A 347 24.88 -1.90 0.50
C ARG A 347 25.89 -1.36 -0.53
N TRP A 348 26.84 -0.58 -0.04
CA TRP A 348 27.83 0.14 -0.85
C TRP A 348 28.64 -0.78 -1.76
N GLN A 349 29.14 -1.90 -1.22
CA GLN A 349 29.93 -2.85 -2.02
C GLN A 349 29.11 -3.50 -3.14
N GLU A 350 27.82 -3.78 -2.92
CA GLU A 350 26.96 -4.29 -4.00
C GLU A 350 26.82 -3.28 -5.12
N ILE A 351 26.65 -1.98 -4.80
CA ILE A 351 26.55 -0.91 -5.80
C ILE A 351 27.84 -0.83 -6.64
N LEU A 352 29.00 -0.89 -5.98
CA LEU A 352 30.30 -0.85 -6.67
C LEU A 352 30.53 -2.08 -7.56
N ASN A 353 29.88 -3.20 -7.24
CA ASN A 353 29.96 -4.45 -8.01
C ASN A 353 28.87 -4.56 -9.10
N LEU A 354 27.97 -3.59 -9.25
CA LEU A 354 26.96 -3.63 -10.31
C LEU A 354 27.61 -3.42 -11.67
N ASP A 355 27.27 -4.26 -12.63
CA ASP A 355 27.66 -4.07 -14.02
C ASP A 355 26.83 -2.95 -14.65
N PHE A 356 27.44 -2.24 -15.61
CA PHE A 356 26.70 -1.34 -16.49
C PHE A 356 26.02 -2.13 -17.60
N PRO A 357 24.84 -1.68 -18.08
CA PRO A 357 24.19 -2.27 -19.25
C PRO A 357 25.08 -2.13 -20.49
N GLU A 358 25.00 -3.10 -21.41
CA GLU A 358 25.75 -3.06 -22.67
C GLU A 358 25.27 -1.92 -23.57
N ASP A 359 23.95 -1.75 -23.70
CA ASP A 359 23.32 -0.67 -24.47
C ASP A 359 22.95 0.52 -23.56
N GLN A 360 23.94 1.35 -23.24
CA GLN A 360 23.73 2.52 -22.37
C GLN A 360 22.85 3.63 -23.01
N ASN A 361 22.59 3.56 -24.32
CA ASN A 361 21.65 4.48 -24.97
C ASN A 361 20.20 4.07 -24.68
N LEU A 362 19.91 2.77 -24.75
CA LEU A 362 18.62 2.24 -24.33
C LEU A 362 18.42 2.43 -22.82
N TYR A 363 19.39 2.03 -22.02
CA TYR A 363 19.37 2.07 -20.55
C TYR A 363 19.96 3.37 -19.98
N CYS A 364 19.63 4.51 -20.59
CA CYS A 364 20.27 5.79 -20.27
C CYS A 364 19.97 6.28 -18.85
N SER A 365 18.72 6.15 -18.36
CA SER A 365 18.37 6.58 -17.00
C SER A 365 19.03 5.69 -15.97
N THR A 366 19.01 4.38 -16.19
CA THR A 366 19.66 3.37 -15.35
C THR A 366 21.17 3.60 -15.28
N THR A 367 21.81 3.92 -16.41
CA THR A 367 23.24 4.22 -16.47
C THR A 367 23.59 5.45 -15.63
N ALA A 368 22.82 6.54 -15.77
CA ALA A 368 22.99 7.72 -14.90
C ALA A 368 22.78 7.34 -13.43
N MET A 369 21.76 6.54 -13.12
CA MET A 369 21.46 6.14 -11.75
C MET A 369 22.58 5.28 -11.12
N LEU A 370 23.23 4.42 -11.91
CA LEU A 370 24.39 3.63 -11.48
C LEU A 370 25.59 4.51 -11.14
N HIS A 371 25.92 5.51 -11.97
CA HIS A 371 26.98 6.47 -11.67
C HIS A 371 26.70 7.24 -10.38
N TYR A 372 25.46 7.72 -10.18
CA TYR A 372 25.06 8.33 -8.91
C TYR A 372 25.29 7.39 -7.73
N GLY A 373 24.81 6.15 -7.83
CA GLY A 373 24.93 5.18 -6.75
C GLY A 373 26.39 4.89 -6.39
N ARG A 374 27.25 4.71 -7.40
CA ARG A 374 28.69 4.51 -7.22
C ARG A 374 29.37 5.73 -6.62
N GLY A 375 29.02 6.94 -7.08
CA GLY A 375 29.52 8.19 -6.53
C GLY A 375 29.21 8.34 -5.03
N VAL A 376 27.96 8.08 -4.64
CA VAL A 376 27.56 8.07 -3.22
C VAL A 376 28.30 6.97 -2.46
N ALA A 377 28.41 5.75 -3.01
CA ALA A 377 29.12 4.65 -2.35
C ALA A 377 30.60 4.98 -2.10
N TYR A 378 31.32 5.49 -3.10
CA TYR A 378 32.72 5.91 -2.95
C TYR A 378 32.86 7.03 -1.93
N ALA A 379 32.04 8.08 -2.01
CA ALA A 379 32.05 9.17 -1.04
C ALA A 379 31.83 8.63 0.38
N VAL A 380 30.81 7.79 0.56
CA VAL A 380 30.45 7.23 1.87
C VAL A 380 31.56 6.32 2.44
N THR A 381 32.33 5.65 1.58
CA THR A 381 33.48 4.82 1.97
C THR A 381 34.80 5.58 2.11
N GLY A 382 34.81 6.89 1.80
CA GLY A 382 35.98 7.76 1.94
C GLY A 382 36.90 7.83 0.71
N ASP A 383 36.49 7.25 -0.42
CA ASP A 383 37.23 7.32 -1.68
C ASP A 383 36.76 8.54 -2.49
N ILE A 384 37.25 9.71 -2.10
CA ILE A 384 36.83 10.99 -2.69
C ILE A 384 37.20 11.09 -4.17
N GLU A 385 38.38 10.57 -4.55
CA GLU A 385 38.87 10.67 -5.92
C GLU A 385 37.95 9.91 -6.89
N ASN A 386 37.56 8.68 -6.55
CA ASN A 386 36.64 7.92 -7.40
C ASN A 386 35.21 8.46 -7.32
N ALA A 387 34.79 9.04 -6.19
CA ALA A 387 33.51 9.72 -6.10
C ALA A 387 33.40 10.93 -7.04
N GLU A 388 34.46 11.74 -7.16
CA GLU A 388 34.52 12.87 -8.12
C GLU A 388 34.48 12.39 -9.58
N LYS A 389 35.17 11.28 -9.90
CA LYS A 389 35.12 10.66 -11.23
C LYS A 389 33.70 10.21 -11.55
N GLU A 390 33.04 9.51 -10.64
CA GLU A 390 31.65 9.07 -10.83
C GLU A 390 30.68 10.25 -10.91
N GLN A 391 30.91 11.35 -10.18
CA GLN A 391 30.13 12.59 -10.33
C GLN A 391 30.26 13.20 -11.74
N ALA A 392 31.47 13.25 -12.30
CA ALA A 392 31.67 13.74 -13.67
C ALA A 392 31.03 12.82 -14.72
N MET A 393 31.09 11.50 -14.51
CA MET A 393 30.43 10.51 -15.38
C MET A 393 28.91 10.59 -15.26
N PHE A 394 28.38 10.77 -14.05
CA PHE A 394 26.96 11.02 -13.80
C PHE A 394 26.46 12.23 -14.60
N SER A 395 27.12 13.39 -14.47
CA SER A 395 26.75 14.61 -15.21
C SER A 395 26.84 14.43 -16.74
N SER A 396 27.68 13.51 -17.22
CA SER A 396 27.75 13.18 -18.65
C SER A 396 26.60 12.25 -19.07
N ALA A 397 26.28 11.24 -18.26
CA ALA A 397 25.19 10.31 -18.52
C ALA A 397 23.81 10.98 -18.49
N VAL A 398 23.57 11.93 -17.57
CA VAL A 398 22.30 12.69 -17.49
C VAL A 398 22.00 13.41 -18.81
N LYS A 399 23.01 13.94 -19.50
CA LYS A 399 22.83 14.63 -20.80
C LYS A 399 22.33 13.73 -21.93
N LEU A 400 22.45 12.41 -21.77
CA LEU A 400 21.99 11.43 -22.74
C LEU A 400 20.54 10.97 -22.49
N VAL A 401 19.96 11.32 -21.34
CA VAL A 401 18.59 10.94 -21.00
C VAL A 401 17.61 11.87 -21.73
N PRO A 402 16.71 11.33 -22.58
CA PRO A 402 15.77 12.16 -23.31
C PRO A 402 14.69 12.72 -22.36
N PRO A 403 14.15 13.92 -22.62
CA PRO A 403 13.05 14.49 -21.81
C PRO A 403 11.78 13.64 -21.79
N SER A 404 11.60 12.74 -22.77
CA SER A 404 10.47 11.83 -22.83
C SER A 404 10.57 10.65 -21.87
N ARG A 405 11.75 10.38 -21.29
CA ARG A 405 11.94 9.28 -20.34
C ARG A 405 11.24 9.62 -19.02
N THR A 406 10.35 8.76 -18.57
CA THR A 406 9.59 8.93 -17.34
C THR A 406 9.77 7.75 -16.39
N VAL A 407 9.52 8.04 -15.11
CA VAL A 407 9.14 7.06 -14.11
C VAL A 407 7.76 7.48 -13.64
N PHE A 408 6.76 6.81 -14.19
CA PHE A 408 5.35 7.13 -13.99
C PHE A 408 5.03 8.61 -14.31
N ASN A 409 4.57 9.41 -13.34
CA ASN A 409 4.18 10.81 -13.56
C ASN A 409 5.35 11.79 -13.62
N ASN A 410 6.56 11.33 -13.26
CA ASN A 410 7.76 12.17 -13.17
C ASN A 410 8.68 11.92 -14.36
N THR A 411 9.37 12.96 -14.85
CA THR A 411 10.45 12.75 -15.81
C THR A 411 11.67 12.15 -15.09
N CYS A 412 12.40 11.27 -15.77
CA CYS A 412 13.66 10.76 -15.25
C CYS A 412 14.68 11.89 -15.03
N LEU A 413 14.63 12.97 -15.83
CA LEU A 413 15.50 14.13 -15.66
C LEU A 413 15.25 14.84 -14.32
N ASP A 414 13.99 15.05 -13.93
CA ASP A 414 13.67 15.69 -12.64
C ASP A 414 14.15 14.84 -11.45
N VAL A 415 13.99 13.51 -11.55
CA VAL A 415 14.51 12.57 -10.55
C VAL A 415 16.04 12.61 -10.50
N LEU A 416 16.72 12.67 -11.65
CA LEU A 416 18.18 12.76 -11.73
C LEU A 416 18.71 14.13 -11.25
N HIS A 417 17.96 15.21 -11.41
CA HIS A 417 18.31 16.50 -10.81
C HIS A 417 18.28 16.45 -9.27
N ILE A 418 17.46 15.59 -8.66
CA ILE A 418 17.54 15.35 -7.20
C ILE A 418 18.81 14.53 -6.89
N ALA A 419 19.10 13.52 -7.70
CA ALA A 419 20.30 12.69 -7.56
C ALA A 419 21.60 13.53 -7.64
N GLU A 420 21.64 14.53 -8.53
CA GLU A 420 22.77 15.46 -8.67
C GLU A 420 23.08 16.18 -7.36
N GLU A 421 22.07 16.80 -6.76
CA GLU A 421 22.21 17.54 -5.49
C GLU A 421 22.50 16.61 -4.32
N MET A 422 21.92 15.41 -4.31
CA MET A 422 22.23 14.38 -3.31
C MET A 422 23.69 13.94 -3.39
N LEU A 423 24.23 13.71 -4.59
CA LEU A 423 25.61 13.30 -4.79
C LEU A 423 26.58 14.43 -4.44
N ALA A 424 26.29 15.66 -4.87
CA ALA A 424 27.09 16.83 -4.51
C ALA A 424 27.11 17.04 -2.99
N GLY A 425 25.95 16.95 -2.34
CA GLY A 425 25.81 17.07 -0.89
C GLY A 425 26.60 16.02 -0.12
N GLU A 426 26.47 14.75 -0.47
CA GLU A 426 27.25 13.66 0.15
C GLU A 426 28.76 13.85 -0.07
N LEU A 427 29.18 14.19 -1.29
CA LEU A 427 30.60 14.38 -1.61
C LEU A 427 31.22 15.55 -0.85
N ASP A 428 30.56 16.71 -0.83
CA ASP A 428 31.03 17.89 -0.11
C ASP A 428 31.08 17.65 1.40
N TYR A 429 30.11 16.91 1.94
CA TYR A 429 30.12 16.54 3.34
C TYR A 429 31.38 15.75 3.70
N ARG A 430 31.77 14.80 2.84
CA ARG A 430 32.98 13.96 3.04
C ARG A 430 34.28 14.68 2.77
N LYS A 431 34.25 15.79 2.03
CA LYS A 431 35.34 16.76 1.90
C LYS A 431 35.42 17.75 3.07
N ALA A 432 34.51 17.65 4.06
CA ALA A 432 34.35 18.59 5.17
C ALA A 432 33.87 20.00 4.77
N ASN A 433 33.26 20.14 3.59
CA ASN A 433 32.61 21.38 3.13
C ASN A 433 31.15 21.43 3.62
N PHE A 434 30.94 21.41 4.94
CA PHE A 434 29.63 21.10 5.53
C PHE A 434 28.49 22.04 5.13
N GLU A 435 28.72 23.36 5.08
CA GLU A 435 27.64 24.30 4.71
C GLU A 435 27.23 24.15 3.24
N SER A 436 28.20 23.98 2.33
CA SER A 436 27.95 23.65 0.92
C SER A 436 27.16 22.35 0.77
N ALA A 437 27.56 21.32 1.52
CA ALA A 437 26.85 20.04 1.55
C ALA A 437 25.38 20.20 1.97
N PHE A 438 25.14 20.99 3.02
CA PHE A 438 23.78 21.26 3.51
C PHE A 438 22.95 22.12 2.55
N ASP A 439 23.56 23.04 1.80
CA ASP A 439 22.90 23.80 0.73
C ASP A 439 22.42 22.89 -0.41
N HIS A 440 23.28 21.97 -0.86
CA HIS A 440 22.92 20.95 -1.85
C HIS A 440 21.77 20.07 -1.35
N LEU A 441 21.84 19.56 -0.12
CA LEU A 441 20.79 18.71 0.43
C LEU A 441 19.46 19.44 0.62
N ARG A 442 19.46 20.73 0.99
CA ARG A 442 18.25 21.57 1.01
C ARG A 442 17.66 21.75 -0.40
N THR A 443 18.53 21.92 -1.40
CA THR A 443 18.11 21.98 -2.80
C THR A 443 17.49 20.67 -3.27
N ALA A 444 18.10 19.52 -2.91
CA ALA A 444 17.54 18.19 -3.16
C ALA A 444 16.15 18.01 -2.53
N ILE A 445 15.97 18.46 -1.28
CA ILE A 445 14.66 18.46 -0.61
C ILE A 445 13.64 19.28 -1.41
N SER A 446 13.98 20.53 -1.74
CA SER A 446 13.08 21.43 -2.49
C SER A 446 12.68 20.86 -3.85
N ARG A 447 13.62 20.26 -4.59
CA ARG A 447 13.35 19.57 -5.87
C ARG A 447 12.44 18.37 -5.66
N SER A 448 12.72 17.54 -4.66
CA SER A 448 11.92 16.35 -4.34
C SER A 448 10.48 16.69 -3.92
N ASP A 449 10.26 17.76 -3.15
CA ASP A 449 8.91 18.16 -2.73
C ASP A 449 8.10 18.81 -3.84
N SER A 450 8.78 19.30 -4.88
CA SER A 450 8.17 20.00 -6.01
C SER A 450 7.88 19.07 -7.19
N LEU A 451 8.24 17.79 -7.09
CA LEU A 451 7.86 16.79 -8.06
C LEU A 451 6.32 16.70 -8.19
N PRO A 452 5.80 16.48 -9.42
CA PRO A 452 4.42 16.03 -9.61
C PRO A 452 4.05 14.87 -8.67
N TYR A 453 2.80 14.85 -8.22
CA TYR A 453 2.31 13.77 -7.38
C TYR A 453 2.41 12.43 -8.11
N ASP A 454 2.96 11.45 -7.41
CA ASP A 454 3.20 10.12 -7.88
C ASP A 454 3.28 9.20 -6.66
N GLU A 455 2.84 7.96 -6.81
CA GLU A 455 2.95 6.97 -5.77
C GLU A 455 3.27 5.58 -6.32
N PRO A 456 4.28 4.90 -5.74
CA PRO A 456 5.29 5.49 -4.88
C PRO A 456 6.11 6.53 -5.66
N TRP A 457 6.69 7.50 -4.95
CA TRP A 457 7.47 8.57 -5.58
C TRP A 457 8.63 8.05 -6.43
N GLY A 458 8.80 8.61 -7.64
CA GLY A 458 9.94 8.33 -8.51
C GLY A 458 11.30 8.49 -7.81
N TRP A 459 11.42 9.45 -6.89
CA TRP A 459 12.52 9.52 -5.92
C TRP A 459 12.13 8.83 -4.59
N MET A 460 12.40 7.53 -4.47
CA MET A 460 11.85 6.69 -3.39
C MET A 460 12.36 6.97 -1.97
N GLN A 461 13.48 7.67 -1.79
CA GLN A 461 14.07 7.94 -0.48
C GLN A 461 14.09 9.46 -0.21
N PRO A 462 13.22 10.00 0.65
CA PRO A 462 13.21 11.42 0.95
C PRO A 462 14.63 11.97 1.26
N PRO A 463 15.11 13.01 0.55
CA PRO A 463 16.42 13.63 0.80
C PRO A 463 16.61 14.07 2.25
N ARG A 464 15.51 14.43 2.92
CA ARG A 464 15.41 14.76 4.34
C ARG A 464 16.03 13.71 5.25
N HIS A 465 15.96 12.43 4.88
CA HIS A 465 16.57 11.36 5.67
C HIS A 465 18.10 11.48 5.72
N ALA A 466 18.75 11.78 4.59
CA ALA A 466 20.19 12.01 4.55
C ALA A 466 20.55 13.33 5.25
N TYR A 467 19.82 14.40 4.94
CA TYR A 467 20.02 15.71 5.55
C TYR A 467 19.94 15.66 7.09
N GLY A 468 18.86 15.10 7.65
CA GLY A 468 18.70 14.96 9.09
C GLY A 468 19.80 14.08 9.71
N ALA A 469 20.25 13.03 9.03
CA ALA A 469 21.31 12.15 9.53
C ALA A 469 22.65 12.88 9.63
N LEU A 470 22.99 13.67 8.61
CA LEU A 470 24.24 14.43 8.54
C LEU A 470 24.26 15.63 9.48
N LEU A 471 23.10 16.25 9.73
CA LEU A 471 22.92 17.25 10.79
C LEU A 471 23.26 16.68 12.17
N LEU A 472 22.77 15.47 12.47
CA LEU A 472 23.05 14.79 13.75
C LEU A 472 24.52 14.42 13.91
N GLU A 473 25.23 14.12 12.83
CA GLU A 473 26.67 13.90 12.89
C GLU A 473 27.45 15.16 13.29
N GLN A 474 26.93 16.34 12.92
CA GLN A 474 27.45 17.67 13.31
C GLN A 474 26.83 18.24 14.60
N ASP A 475 26.11 17.42 15.38
CA ASP A 475 25.46 17.83 16.64
C ASP A 475 24.38 18.94 16.48
N ARG A 476 23.85 19.11 15.27
CA ARG A 476 22.74 20.06 14.95
C ARG A 476 21.39 19.40 15.24
N VAL A 477 21.15 19.06 16.50
CA VAL A 477 20.03 18.21 16.94
C VAL A 477 18.67 18.86 16.69
N GLU A 478 18.51 20.14 17.02
CA GLU A 478 17.24 20.86 16.91
C GLU A 478 16.80 20.98 15.45
N GLU A 479 17.74 21.20 14.53
CA GLU A 479 17.45 21.25 13.11
C GLU A 479 17.05 19.88 12.56
N ALA A 480 17.73 18.82 13.00
CA ALA A 480 17.37 17.45 12.61
C ALA A 480 15.99 17.05 13.13
N GLU A 481 15.63 17.46 14.35
CA GLU A 481 14.30 17.24 14.92
C GLU A 481 13.21 17.87 14.04
N VAL A 482 13.37 19.13 13.63
CA VAL A 482 12.39 19.81 12.76
C VAL A 482 12.20 19.05 11.44
N VAL A 483 13.31 18.61 10.82
CA VAL A 483 13.30 17.86 9.56
C VAL A 483 12.54 16.54 9.71
N TYR A 484 12.79 15.79 10.79
CA TYR A 484 12.14 14.50 11.01
C TYR A 484 10.70 14.60 11.52
N ALA A 485 10.37 15.64 12.29
CA ALA A 485 9.00 15.92 12.69
C ALA A 485 8.12 16.25 11.47
N ALA A 486 8.67 16.99 10.51
CA ALA A 486 8.03 17.28 9.23
C ALA A 486 7.80 15.98 8.40
N ASP A 487 8.85 15.17 8.24
CA ASP A 487 8.76 13.89 7.51
C ASP A 487 7.75 12.92 8.16
N LEU A 488 7.69 12.83 9.50
CA LEU A 488 6.75 11.95 10.20
C LEU A 488 5.32 12.46 10.24
N GLY A 489 5.06 13.69 9.80
CA GLY A 489 3.74 14.33 9.93
C GLY A 489 3.39 14.68 11.38
N TYR A 490 4.38 14.97 12.23
CA TYR A 490 4.15 15.54 13.57
C TYR A 490 3.92 17.06 13.54
N ASN A 491 4.17 17.69 12.40
CA ASN A 491 3.76 19.06 12.12
C ASN A 491 3.25 19.15 10.67
N ASP A 492 2.58 20.25 10.36
CA ASP A 492 1.91 20.47 9.07
C ASP A 492 2.78 21.21 8.05
N THR A 493 4.12 21.17 8.21
CA THR A 493 5.02 21.87 7.28
C THR A 493 5.08 21.21 5.91
N LEU A 494 4.78 19.90 5.84
CA LEU A 494 4.69 19.16 4.58
C LEU A 494 3.25 18.86 4.19
N PRO A 495 2.95 18.92 2.88
CA PRO A 495 1.79 18.28 2.28
C PRO A 495 1.56 16.89 2.85
N ARG A 496 0.29 16.52 3.09
CA ARG A 496 -0.07 15.21 3.66
C ARG A 496 0.51 14.03 2.87
N ALA A 497 0.58 14.17 1.55
CA ALA A 497 1.19 13.20 0.64
C ALA A 497 2.68 12.96 0.94
N LEU A 498 3.43 14.00 1.29
CA LEU A 498 4.88 13.93 1.52
C LEU A 498 5.24 13.53 2.96
N GLN A 499 4.25 13.18 3.78
CA GLN A 499 4.44 12.70 5.15
C GLN A 499 4.49 11.18 5.18
N HIS A 500 5.38 10.64 6.00
CA HIS A 500 5.68 9.22 6.18
C HIS A 500 5.40 8.77 7.62
N PRO A 501 4.13 8.80 8.07
CA PRO A 501 3.79 8.40 9.43
C PRO A 501 4.21 6.95 9.69
N ASN A 502 4.47 6.60 10.95
CA ASN A 502 4.91 5.26 11.35
C ASN A 502 6.22 4.78 10.67
N ASN A 503 6.96 5.63 9.98
CA ASN A 503 8.31 5.32 9.49
C ASN A 503 9.30 5.24 10.67
N ARG A 504 9.33 4.08 11.33
CA ARG A 504 10.18 3.83 12.51
C ARG A 504 11.69 3.75 12.19
N ARG A 505 12.11 4.05 10.96
CA ARG A 505 13.50 3.91 10.47
C ARG A 505 14.16 5.22 10.05
N ILE A 506 13.58 6.35 10.41
CA ILE A 506 14.19 7.67 10.21
C ILE A 506 15.54 7.80 10.92
N VAL A 507 15.81 6.94 11.91
CA VAL A 507 16.95 7.05 12.80
C VAL A 507 17.82 5.80 12.69
N CYS A 508 18.73 5.76 11.71
CA CYS A 508 19.70 4.67 11.54
C CYS A 508 21.12 5.18 11.24
N THR A 509 21.55 6.25 11.92
CA THR A 509 22.98 6.43 12.21
C THR A 509 23.29 5.90 13.62
N PRO A 510 24.49 5.34 13.87
CA PRO A 510 24.86 4.80 15.19
C PRO A 510 24.74 5.83 16.33
N ARG A 511 24.84 7.13 16.03
CA ARG A 511 24.69 8.24 16.99
C ARG A 511 23.22 8.57 17.29
N ALA A 512 22.34 8.40 16.31
CA ALA A 512 20.93 8.75 16.45
C ALA A 512 20.10 7.68 17.18
N ALA A 513 20.65 6.46 17.39
CA ALA A 513 20.08 5.48 18.30
C ALA A 513 19.85 6.04 19.73
N ASN A 514 20.63 7.06 20.14
CA ASN A 514 20.47 7.76 21.41
C ASN A 514 19.32 8.79 21.41
N LEU A 515 18.87 9.29 20.26
CA LEU A 515 17.74 10.22 20.19
C LEU A 515 16.38 9.51 20.30
N SER A 516 16.31 8.24 19.92
CA SER A 516 15.14 7.40 20.22
C SER A 516 14.92 7.16 21.73
N ALA A 517 15.91 7.51 22.56
CA ALA A 517 15.82 7.45 24.03
C ALA A 517 15.42 8.80 24.67
N ASN A 518 15.44 9.90 23.91
CA ASN A 518 15.09 11.25 24.39
C ASN A 518 13.70 11.73 23.92
N PHE A 519 13.06 11.03 22.99
CA PHE A 519 11.61 11.17 22.78
C PHE A 519 10.87 10.33 23.82
N ASP A 520 10.54 10.98 24.94
CA ASP A 520 9.54 10.52 25.90
C ASP A 520 8.19 10.33 25.19
N ILE A 521 8.00 9.14 24.59
CA ILE A 521 6.67 8.53 24.54
C ILE A 521 6.54 7.83 25.88
N GLU A 522 5.78 8.46 26.78
CA GLU A 522 5.42 8.00 28.12
C GLU A 522 5.52 6.48 28.29
N SER A 523 6.65 6.04 28.83
CA SER A 523 6.74 4.76 29.50
C SER A 523 6.68 5.05 30.99
N GLU A 524 5.51 4.87 31.59
CA GLU A 524 5.33 4.89 33.05
C GLU A 524 6.26 3.83 33.68
N ILE A 525 7.42 4.28 34.16
CA ILE A 525 8.23 3.54 35.12
C ILE A 525 8.01 4.18 36.49
N VAL A 526 7.23 3.46 37.29
CA VAL A 526 7.04 3.65 38.72
C VAL A 526 8.40 3.67 39.43
N THR A 527 8.72 4.77 40.10
CA THR A 527 9.80 4.84 41.09
C THR A 527 9.34 4.24 42.44
N PRO A 528 10.26 3.65 43.22
CA PRO A 528 9.92 2.87 44.40
C PRO A 528 9.73 3.76 45.63
N ILE A 529 8.53 3.74 46.22
CA ILE A 529 8.30 4.29 47.56
C ILE A 529 8.45 3.18 48.60
N SER A 530 9.15 3.55 49.65
CA SER A 530 9.58 2.82 50.82
C SER A 530 8.49 2.04 51.57
N HIS A 531 8.93 0.94 52.17
CA HIS A 531 8.28 0.27 53.29
C HIS A 531 8.10 1.25 54.46
N ASP A 532 6.87 1.66 54.75
CA ASP A 532 6.24 1.53 56.07
C ASP A 532 4.88 2.26 56.09
N ALA A 533 3.79 1.49 56.08
CA ALA A 533 2.50 1.93 56.61
C ALA A 533 1.64 0.70 56.94
N GLN A 534 1.13 0.71 58.16
CA GLN A 534 0.52 -0.41 58.85
C GLN A 534 -0.75 -0.93 58.18
N ARG A 535 -0.93 -2.26 58.26
CA ARG A 535 -2.13 -3.00 57.87
C ARG A 535 -3.38 -2.46 58.59
N ALA A 536 -4.25 -1.76 57.86
CA ALA A 536 -5.68 -1.74 58.16
C ALA A 536 -6.36 -2.93 57.46
N ARG A 537 -6.91 -3.87 58.25
CA ARG A 537 -7.69 -5.02 57.74
C ARG A 537 -9.08 -4.53 57.29
N PRO A 538 -9.55 -4.84 56.06
CA PRO A 538 -10.97 -4.69 55.74
C PRO A 538 -11.78 -5.88 56.24
N ASN A 539 -13.00 -5.56 56.65
CA ASN A 539 -13.99 -6.40 57.32
C ASN A 539 -14.28 -7.76 56.65
N LYS A 540 -14.43 -8.78 57.51
CA LYS A 540 -14.94 -10.12 57.19
C LYS A 540 -16.46 -10.08 56.96
N THR A 541 -16.96 -9.70 55.79
CA THR A 541 -18.39 -9.97 55.45
C THR A 541 -18.78 -10.06 53.96
N ASP A 542 -17.85 -10.12 53.00
CA ASP A 542 -18.21 -10.44 51.61
C ASP A 542 -17.74 -11.87 51.25
N LYS A 543 -18.60 -12.87 51.46
CA LYS A 543 -18.32 -14.26 51.05
C LYS A 543 -18.50 -14.41 49.53
N MET A 544 -17.46 -14.10 48.75
CA MET A 544 -17.40 -14.54 47.35
C MET A 544 -17.41 -16.07 47.28
N ALA A 545 -18.01 -16.65 46.23
CA ALA A 545 -18.04 -18.09 46.07
C ALA A 545 -16.60 -18.64 45.99
N LEU A 546 -16.24 -19.53 46.93
CA LEU A 546 -14.96 -20.23 46.86
C LEU A 546 -14.99 -21.18 45.65
N ALA A 547 -13.90 -21.19 44.88
CA ALA A 547 -13.71 -22.11 43.77
C ALA A 547 -13.85 -23.57 44.23
N LYS A 548 -14.15 -24.46 43.28
CA LYS A 548 -13.97 -25.91 43.49
C LYS A 548 -12.56 -26.19 44.01
N LYS A 549 -12.40 -27.23 44.85
CA LYS A 549 -11.13 -27.62 45.50
C LYS A 549 -9.94 -27.44 44.55
N HIS A 550 -9.04 -26.52 44.89
CA HIS A 550 -7.90 -26.15 44.04
C HIS A 550 -7.06 -27.39 43.75
N VAL A 551 -7.08 -27.83 42.48
CA VAL A 551 -6.20 -28.89 42.00
C VAL A 551 -4.88 -28.22 41.63
N PRO A 552 -3.73 -28.60 42.24
CA PRO A 552 -2.44 -28.05 41.87
C PRO A 552 -2.23 -28.12 40.37
N ILE A 553 -1.83 -26.99 39.76
CA ILE A 553 -1.59 -26.93 38.32
C ILE A 553 -0.35 -27.75 37.99
N VAL A 554 -0.57 -29.03 37.65
CA VAL A 554 0.51 -29.93 37.24
C VAL A 554 0.91 -29.59 35.79
N LYS A 555 2.14 -29.09 35.64
CA LYS A 555 2.80 -28.94 34.34
C LYS A 555 3.33 -30.31 33.91
N LYS A 556 3.00 -30.75 32.70
CA LYS A 556 3.43 -32.07 32.18
C LYS A 556 4.95 -32.22 32.09
N ARG A 557 5.65 -31.10 31.91
CA ARG A 557 7.11 -31.00 31.91
C ARG A 557 7.50 -29.72 32.63
N THR A 558 8.48 -29.81 33.52
CA THR A 558 8.98 -28.70 34.35
C THR A 558 10.27 -28.08 33.82
N LYS A 559 10.87 -28.66 32.77
CA LYS A 559 12.06 -28.10 32.12
C LYS A 559 11.74 -26.70 31.59
N ARG A 560 12.53 -25.73 32.04
CA ARG A 560 12.48 -24.36 31.53
C ARG A 560 13.14 -24.31 30.15
N PHE A 561 12.56 -23.52 29.27
CA PHE A 561 13.14 -23.25 27.97
C PHE A 561 13.92 -21.93 28.05
N PHE A 562 15.18 -21.97 27.65
CA PHE A 562 16.05 -20.81 27.65
C PHE A 562 16.05 -20.14 26.29
N ARG A 563 16.29 -18.83 26.27
CA ARG A 563 16.43 -18.09 25.01
C ARG A 563 17.67 -18.58 24.26
N HIS A 564 17.58 -18.62 22.94
CA HIS A 564 18.76 -18.88 22.13
C HIS A 564 19.85 -17.82 22.41
N GLN A 565 21.05 -18.29 22.74
CA GLN A 565 22.25 -17.49 23.07
C GLN A 565 22.22 -16.74 24.41
N SER A 566 21.25 -16.98 25.30
CA SER A 566 21.27 -16.39 26.65
C SER A 566 22.41 -16.91 27.53
N ASP A 567 22.93 -18.08 27.21
CA ASP A 567 24.11 -18.69 27.82
C ASP A 567 25.42 -18.05 27.34
N ARG A 568 25.42 -17.44 26.15
CA ARG A 568 26.60 -16.88 25.49
C ARG A 568 26.72 -15.37 25.64
N PHE A 569 25.60 -14.65 25.76
CA PHE A 569 25.58 -13.19 25.84
C PHE A 569 24.83 -12.73 27.09
N ALA A 570 25.54 -12.09 28.03
CA ALA A 570 24.96 -11.57 29.27
C ALA A 570 23.82 -10.55 29.06
N ARG A 571 23.82 -9.83 27.92
CA ARG A 571 22.75 -8.91 27.50
C ARG A 571 21.45 -9.61 27.08
N VAL A 572 21.45 -10.94 26.99
CA VAL A 572 20.30 -11.73 26.53
C VAL A 572 19.75 -12.52 27.71
N ASP A 573 18.61 -12.07 28.23
CA ASP A 573 17.97 -12.76 29.34
C ASP A 573 17.60 -14.22 29.02
N PRO A 574 17.64 -15.12 30.03
CA PRO A 574 17.26 -16.52 29.89
C PRO A 574 15.77 -16.76 29.61
N SER A 575 14.97 -15.71 29.40
CA SER A 575 13.52 -15.80 29.15
C SER A 575 13.20 -16.34 27.75
N TRP A 576 12.43 -17.44 27.69
CA TRP A 576 12.09 -18.08 26.41
C TRP A 576 11.50 -17.09 25.39
N ARG A 577 12.13 -17.06 24.21
CA ARG A 577 11.60 -16.41 23.00
C ARG A 577 11.79 -17.36 21.83
N LYS A 578 10.75 -17.52 21.01
CA LYS A 578 10.83 -18.35 19.80
C LYS A 578 11.93 -17.79 18.87
N PRO A 579 12.96 -18.57 18.53
CA PRO A 579 14.02 -18.12 17.63
C PRO A 579 13.44 -17.74 16.26
N LYS A 580 13.90 -16.61 15.72
CA LYS A 580 13.49 -16.05 14.42
C LYS A 580 14.63 -16.20 13.40
N GLY A 581 14.32 -16.03 12.11
CA GLY A 581 15.29 -16.15 11.01
C GLY A 581 15.26 -17.51 10.31
N ILE A 582 15.43 -17.53 8.99
CA ILE A 582 15.34 -18.76 8.19
C ILE A 582 16.48 -19.74 8.49
N ASP A 583 17.69 -19.23 8.75
CA ASP A 583 18.90 -20.02 9.01
C ASP A 583 19.17 -20.34 10.47
N ASN A 584 18.29 -19.91 11.38
CA ASN A 584 18.51 -20.13 12.81
C ASN A 584 18.50 -21.64 13.14
N CYS A 585 19.65 -22.15 13.60
CA CYS A 585 19.88 -23.57 13.85
C CYS A 585 18.89 -24.18 14.87
N VAL A 586 18.49 -23.40 15.88
CA VAL A 586 17.50 -23.84 16.89
C VAL A 586 16.10 -23.89 16.31
N ARG A 587 15.71 -22.89 15.50
CA ARG A 587 14.43 -22.91 14.77
C ARG A 587 14.34 -24.10 13.82
N ARG A 588 15.44 -24.40 13.11
CA ARG A 588 15.57 -25.55 12.21
C ARG A 588 15.78 -26.88 12.93
N ARG A 589 15.86 -26.89 14.28
CA ARG A 589 16.00 -28.06 15.15
C ARG A 589 17.23 -28.93 14.83
N PHE A 590 18.36 -28.29 14.55
CA PHE A 590 19.60 -29.01 14.31
C PHE A 590 20.03 -29.79 15.57
N LYS A 591 20.61 -30.97 15.37
CA LYS A 591 21.10 -31.83 16.46
C LYS A 591 22.13 -31.07 17.30
N GLY A 592 22.03 -31.15 18.62
CA GLY A 592 22.93 -30.46 19.57
C GLY A 592 22.51 -29.04 19.97
N THR A 593 21.42 -28.50 19.42
CA THR A 593 20.89 -27.17 19.81
C THR A 593 19.90 -27.26 20.98
N ILE A 594 19.64 -26.12 21.64
CA ILE A 594 18.70 -26.05 22.76
C ILE A 594 17.28 -26.50 22.35
N PRO A 595 16.55 -27.21 23.22
CA PRO A 595 15.22 -27.72 22.88
C PRO A 595 14.20 -26.58 22.74
N MET A 596 13.30 -26.69 21.76
CA MET A 596 12.16 -25.79 21.61
C MET A 596 10.87 -26.37 22.23
N PRO A 597 9.94 -25.54 22.71
CA PRO A 597 8.58 -25.96 23.00
C PRO A 597 7.92 -26.53 21.75
N SER A 598 7.37 -27.73 21.87
CA SER A 598 6.57 -28.38 20.83
C SER A 598 5.16 -28.70 21.33
N ILE A 599 4.31 -29.22 20.44
CA ILE A 599 2.98 -29.70 20.81
C ILE A 599 3.16 -30.86 21.81
N GLY A 600 2.69 -30.68 23.05
CA GLY A 600 2.87 -31.63 24.15
C GLY A 600 3.31 -31.01 25.48
N TYR A 601 3.87 -29.80 25.47
CA TYR A 601 4.38 -29.09 26.68
C TYR A 601 3.30 -28.33 27.50
N GLY A 602 2.01 -28.56 27.24
CA GLY A 602 0.92 -27.89 27.95
C GLY A 602 0.70 -28.40 29.39
N SER A 603 -0.06 -27.63 30.19
CA SER A 603 -0.60 -28.12 31.47
C SER A 603 -1.45 -29.39 31.29
N ASN A 604 -1.61 -30.19 32.35
CA ASN A 604 -2.54 -31.31 32.39
C ASN A 604 -3.93 -30.88 31.85
N LYS A 605 -4.60 -31.75 31.08
CA LYS A 605 -5.93 -31.47 30.49
C LYS A 605 -6.94 -31.02 31.55
N LYS A 606 -6.86 -31.57 32.77
CA LYS A 606 -7.75 -31.25 33.90
C LYS A 606 -7.54 -29.83 34.47
N THR A 607 -6.34 -29.26 34.36
CA THR A 607 -5.97 -27.94 34.93
C THR A 607 -5.57 -26.92 33.85
N ARG A 608 -5.83 -27.23 32.58
CA ARG A 608 -5.53 -26.34 31.46
C ARG A 608 -6.43 -25.09 31.54
N HIS A 609 -5.83 -23.92 31.33
CA HIS A 609 -6.48 -22.60 31.43
C HIS A 609 -7.01 -22.24 32.84
N MET A 610 -6.61 -23.00 33.87
CA MET A 610 -6.94 -22.68 35.25
C MET A 610 -5.90 -21.73 35.83
N MET A 611 -6.36 -20.73 36.56
CA MET A 611 -5.56 -19.77 37.30
C MET A 611 -5.13 -20.35 38.67
N PRO A 612 -4.11 -19.78 39.35
CA PRO A 612 -3.74 -20.19 40.70
C PRO A 612 -4.88 -20.07 41.73
N SER A 613 -5.92 -19.29 41.42
CA SER A 613 -7.13 -19.17 42.22
C SER A 613 -8.12 -20.35 42.04
N GLY A 614 -7.83 -21.31 41.17
CA GLY A 614 -8.70 -22.45 40.85
C GLY A 614 -9.80 -22.16 39.82
N HIS A 615 -9.92 -20.92 39.35
CA HIS A 615 -10.92 -20.50 38.35
C HIS A 615 -10.33 -20.50 36.93
N LYS A 616 -11.19 -20.55 35.90
CA LYS A 616 -10.86 -20.22 34.51
C LYS A 616 -11.26 -18.77 34.23
N ALA A 617 -10.47 -18.02 33.47
CA ALA A 617 -10.87 -16.67 33.07
C ALA A 617 -11.99 -16.72 32.03
N PHE A 618 -12.99 -15.84 32.17
CA PHE A 618 -14.04 -15.57 31.21
C PHE A 618 -14.07 -14.08 30.93
N LEU A 619 -13.86 -13.69 29.67
CA LEU A 619 -13.77 -12.30 29.26
C LEU A 619 -15.16 -11.66 29.26
N VAL A 620 -15.32 -10.54 29.96
CA VAL A 620 -16.59 -9.80 30.05
C VAL A 620 -16.44 -8.38 29.49
N HIS A 621 -17.42 -7.96 28.68
CA HIS A 621 -17.48 -6.65 28.04
C HIS A 621 -18.61 -5.79 28.63
N ASN A 622 -19.61 -6.41 29.26
CA ASN A 622 -20.77 -5.72 29.83
C ASN A 622 -21.37 -6.48 31.04
N PRO A 623 -22.30 -5.86 31.81
CA PRO A 623 -22.91 -6.51 32.97
C PRO A 623 -23.73 -7.78 32.67
N LYS A 624 -24.31 -7.92 31.46
CA LYS A 624 -25.04 -9.14 31.07
C LYS A 624 -24.10 -10.35 30.91
N ASP A 625 -22.87 -10.12 30.47
CA ASP A 625 -21.85 -11.19 30.37
C ASP A 625 -21.52 -11.79 31.75
N VAL A 626 -21.66 -11.00 32.82
CA VAL A 626 -21.47 -11.45 34.21
C VAL A 626 -22.62 -12.36 34.65
N GLU A 627 -23.84 -12.16 34.13
CA GLU A 627 -25.00 -13.01 34.43
C GLU A 627 -24.81 -14.44 33.92
N LEU A 628 -24.12 -14.61 32.79
CA LEU A 628 -23.73 -15.93 32.27
C LEU A 628 -22.87 -16.73 33.26
N LEU A 629 -22.22 -16.04 34.21
CA LEU A 629 -21.38 -16.66 35.22
C LEU A 629 -22.15 -17.03 36.50
N LEU A 630 -23.44 -16.70 36.63
CA LEU A 630 -24.23 -16.97 37.83
C LEU A 630 -24.22 -18.46 38.20
N MET A 631 -24.44 -19.35 37.23
CA MET A 631 -24.41 -20.80 37.43
C MET A 631 -23.00 -21.40 37.39
N HIS A 632 -21.99 -20.58 37.08
CA HIS A 632 -20.60 -21.01 36.83
C HIS A 632 -19.56 -20.30 37.71
N ASN A 633 -20.00 -19.54 38.71
CA ASN A 633 -19.16 -18.69 39.58
C ASN A 633 -18.09 -19.46 40.40
N ARG A 634 -18.24 -20.78 40.57
CA ARG A 634 -17.22 -21.65 41.20
C ARG A 634 -16.16 -22.18 40.23
N THR A 635 -16.37 -22.03 38.93
CA THR A 635 -15.50 -22.57 37.86
C THR A 635 -14.83 -21.46 37.07
N TYR A 636 -15.52 -20.33 36.86
CA TYR A 636 -15.04 -19.20 36.08
C TYR A 636 -14.97 -17.93 36.92
N ALA A 637 -13.96 -17.11 36.63
CA ALA A 637 -13.81 -15.76 37.14
C ALA A 637 -13.95 -14.78 35.97
N ALA A 638 -14.60 -13.66 36.20
CA ALA A 638 -14.74 -12.60 35.22
C ALA A 638 -13.42 -11.83 35.04
N GLU A 639 -13.02 -11.63 33.80
CA GLU A 639 -11.91 -10.78 33.41
C GLU A 639 -12.44 -9.65 32.53
N ILE A 640 -12.36 -8.42 33.00
CA ILE A 640 -12.96 -7.28 32.30
C ILE A 640 -12.07 -6.90 31.12
N ALA A 641 -12.63 -6.89 29.91
CA ALA A 641 -11.89 -6.56 28.69
C ALA A 641 -11.26 -5.15 28.77
N SER A 642 -10.13 -4.98 28.09
CA SER A 642 -9.36 -3.71 28.08
C SER A 642 -10.16 -2.55 27.49
N ALA A 643 -11.02 -2.80 26.50
CA ALA A 643 -11.83 -1.78 25.82
C ALA A 643 -13.02 -1.23 26.64
N VAL A 644 -13.31 -1.78 27.83
CA VAL A 644 -14.44 -1.33 28.66
C VAL A 644 -14.09 -0.03 29.41
N SER A 645 -14.95 0.99 29.29
CA SER A 645 -14.80 2.31 29.95
C SER A 645 -14.93 2.23 31.47
N SER A 646 -14.26 3.13 32.20
CA SER A 646 -14.21 3.15 33.68
C SER A 646 -15.58 3.09 34.33
N ARG A 647 -16.55 3.88 33.85
CA ARG A 647 -17.95 3.86 34.30
C ARG A 647 -18.59 2.47 34.19
N LYS A 648 -18.45 1.82 33.04
CA LYS A 648 -19.04 0.49 32.81
C LYS A 648 -18.33 -0.61 33.60
N ARG A 649 -17.04 -0.42 33.95
CA ARG A 649 -16.30 -1.33 34.85
C ARG A 649 -16.91 -1.31 36.25
N VAL A 650 -17.33 -0.15 36.76
CA VAL A 650 -18.02 -0.03 38.07
C VAL A 650 -19.30 -0.88 38.07
N ASP A 651 -20.12 -0.78 37.02
CA ASP A 651 -21.35 -1.57 36.89
C ASP A 651 -21.08 -3.08 36.85
N ILE A 652 -20.05 -3.49 36.09
CA ILE A 652 -19.62 -4.90 35.98
C ILE A 652 -19.14 -5.42 37.34
N ILE A 653 -18.36 -4.63 38.09
CA ILE A 653 -17.85 -5.00 39.42
C ILE A 653 -19.00 -5.10 40.42
N ALA A 654 -19.93 -4.14 40.41
CA ALA A 654 -21.11 -4.16 41.27
C ALA A 654 -21.97 -5.41 40.99
N LYS A 655 -22.22 -5.72 39.72
CA LYS A 655 -22.95 -6.92 39.31
C LYS A 655 -22.23 -8.21 39.69
N ALA A 656 -20.91 -8.28 39.49
CA ALA A 656 -20.10 -9.43 39.88
C ALA A 656 -20.13 -9.66 41.41
N LYS A 657 -20.10 -8.58 42.20
CA LYS A 657 -20.25 -8.64 43.66
C LYS A 657 -21.62 -9.20 44.05
N ALA A 658 -22.69 -8.71 43.42
CA ALA A 658 -24.06 -9.19 43.68
C ALA A 658 -24.24 -10.68 43.34
N LEU A 659 -23.59 -11.16 42.27
CA LEU A 659 -23.68 -12.56 41.83
C LEU A 659 -22.62 -13.49 42.45
N GLY A 660 -21.76 -12.96 43.35
CA GLY A 660 -20.68 -13.70 43.99
C GLY A 660 -19.59 -14.18 43.02
N VAL A 661 -19.44 -13.55 41.87
CA VAL A 661 -18.46 -13.87 40.82
C VAL A 661 -17.14 -13.19 41.11
N LYS A 662 -16.04 -13.96 41.12
CA LYS A 662 -14.69 -13.42 41.27
C LYS A 662 -14.28 -12.61 40.04
N VAL A 663 -13.78 -11.40 40.24
CA VAL A 663 -13.18 -10.55 39.18
C VAL A 663 -11.65 -10.60 39.29
N THR A 664 -10.95 -10.82 38.17
CA THR A 664 -9.48 -10.98 38.15
C THR A 664 -8.73 -9.65 38.13
N ASN A 665 -9.29 -8.63 37.49
CA ASN A 665 -8.70 -7.30 37.32
C ASN A 665 -9.61 -6.16 37.83
N PRO A 666 -10.12 -6.21 39.08
CA PRO A 666 -11.13 -5.27 39.58
C PRO A 666 -10.64 -3.81 39.68
N LYS A 667 -9.31 -3.59 39.72
CA LYS A 667 -8.71 -2.25 39.84
C LYS A 667 -8.27 -1.65 38.50
N GLY A 668 -8.29 -2.42 37.41
CA GLY A 668 -7.82 -1.91 36.11
C GLY A 668 -8.67 -0.73 35.64
N ARG A 669 -8.03 0.35 35.16
CA ARG A 669 -8.65 1.62 34.69
C ARG A 669 -9.52 2.41 35.68
N VAL A 670 -9.85 1.85 36.86
CA VAL A 670 -10.63 2.56 37.89
C VAL A 670 -9.72 3.30 38.88
N GLN A 671 -8.42 2.99 38.92
CA GLN A 671 -7.43 3.73 39.72
C GLN A 671 -6.92 5.02 39.06
N THR A 672 -7.26 5.28 37.80
CA THR A 672 -6.76 6.44 37.04
C THR A 672 -7.61 7.70 37.26
N GLU A 673 -8.71 7.61 38.00
CA GLU A 673 -9.68 8.70 38.21
C GLU A 673 -10.10 8.86 39.70
N ALA A 674 -9.26 8.42 40.65
CA ALA A 674 -9.53 8.51 42.09
C ALA A 674 -8.40 9.18 42.87
#